data_AF-W9XSA3-F1
#
_entry.id   AF-W9XSA3-F1
#
_cell.length_a   1.000
_cell.length_b   1.000
_cell.length_c   1.000
_cell.angle_alpha   90.00
_cell.angle_beta   90.00
_cell.angle_gamma   90.00
#
_symmetry.space_group_name_H-M   'P 1'
#
loop_
_entity.id
_entity.type
_entity.pdbx_description
1 polymer ?
#
loop_
_entity_poly.entity_id
_entity_poly.type
_entity_poly.pdbx_seq_one_letter_code
_entity_poly.pdbx_strand_id
1 'polypeptide(L)'
;MSRYNPSWGRDRGRGRGSAPAATSSSLTPTATSFFPRQNTQPQIPDLSQPMASLNLASSPSLLANYFEIKLGKFRELYRYELRFRKLSREESGTTANPAKKLQTKGKGEGPPAPNPAGDATITDAGIGRAKQRRIVWLVMQHLQHLNIGKPLATDYGTEVISTDKIRGDKNSHTITIEYFDEYQRGPSNDCEVFEVTLEGPAILSLTQLMEFLSTNTPNVNAANYQSKEATIRALNTIFSYRPYRKCFASLTPQGAMQDASLTTINGNKFYGIMRVTGDQPNSDTGKPLQPKPKAGLDAIAGYARSVRAVISQCGQLYLNIDTATALFYQRTSSNNLQALIDVWKTGYYPQGSSWDPLMRYSLIDFLRGIRVRTNYRGGSDNLIGRVTNLANTRPPNQVPFPRNCPMIYPGSQSNQTVANHFQAQYPASAVNQRSEDIVVVLGDGAFQKTVPASCLEVIPGQVNRNVTEKPKAGIRNPIRNRDMILPGGRDVFFTSTGDQSGARQFDFDLAAQLVRVPIVKLDHPSLRYRQHRDLRSTQTNILPEKRSNPGDVAMKYGAWNLKDRSFFKPASSFNWTYIELTLTNGHACSRDSMTAFGNGLMEQLKKVGMTHAQLVGLDNHQRSLGRTQIAKAHDEAGIRQQHEAIRKVLIDLKARHKLRLVVLVLPSNDAELYSAIKRAGDQDVGISTICHVRFWENSKSSNVPRSTQDFLGNLTMKVNLKMDFSAVNQALDANAKAPILTNATMLLGIDVTHPGSTAMKGAPSVAAVVGSVDEEFAQWPASLHVNDVQKDGQKESNERVVHLAKMVYERLHDYYSRNSKVPDKIIVYRDGLSEGQFEMCKTMELPAIRAGVSQLLEQLRMPSRTNNFKMPPIILICAVKRHHTRLFPVDNAQNDSLLIGHGGIPRRNNASYNHNPLPGTLVNSHITYGENKDFFLISQKAIQGTARPTHYVILENETSFDQNQIARMTHNLCYLFGRATRSVGVCPAAYYADLAADRARCYVRNVYSPVNRIPYEAGQHAFNLHIHEDLKKTMFYI
;
A
#
# COMPACT_ATOMS: atom_id res chain seq x y z
N MET A 1 4.99 -33.79 43.61
CA MET A 1 5.76 -34.15 44.82
C MET A 1 6.81 -33.08 45.09
N SER A 2 6.53 -32.14 45.98
CA SER A 2 7.39 -31.79 47.13
C SER A 2 6.58 -30.85 48.03
N ARG A 3 6.73 -30.98 49.35
CA ARG A 3 6.13 -30.09 50.35
C ARG A 3 7.26 -29.22 50.90
N TYR A 4 6.97 -27.98 51.33
CA TYR A 4 7.34 -27.52 52.68
C TYR A 4 6.52 -26.26 53.04
N ASN A 5 6.19 -26.16 54.32
CA ASN A 5 5.39 -25.17 55.06
C ASN A 5 6.20 -24.92 56.38
N PRO A 6 5.78 -24.16 57.42
CA PRO A 6 4.78 -23.08 57.55
C PRO A 6 5.25 -21.86 58.43
N SER A 7 4.34 -20.91 58.75
CA SER A 7 4.23 -20.14 60.03
C SER A 7 5.30 -19.06 60.37
N TRP A 8 5.15 -18.02 61.23
CA TRP A 8 4.14 -17.38 62.13
C TRP A 8 4.27 -15.82 61.99
N GLY A 9 3.52 -14.88 62.61
CA GLY A 9 2.26 -14.90 63.40
C GLY A 9 2.20 -13.85 64.56
N ARG A 10 1.11 -13.06 64.69
CA ARG A 10 0.77 -12.02 65.74
C ARG A 10 1.45 -10.64 65.54
N ASP A 11 0.88 -9.49 65.96
CA ASP A 11 0.19 -9.21 67.25
C ASP A 11 -0.98 -8.17 67.25
N ARG A 12 -1.54 -7.91 68.44
CA ARG A 12 -2.80 -7.19 68.74
C ARG A 12 -2.60 -5.72 69.13
N GLY A 13 -3.64 -4.90 68.91
CA GLY A 13 -3.86 -3.62 69.59
C GLY A 13 -5.35 -3.33 69.79
N ARG A 14 -5.80 -3.00 71.01
CA ARG A 14 -7.20 -2.68 71.36
C ARG A 14 -7.41 -1.18 71.53
N GLY A 15 -8.58 -0.66 71.17
CA GLY A 15 -9.07 0.69 71.53
C GLY A 15 -10.60 0.72 71.52
N ARG A 16 -11.25 1.27 72.55
CA ARG A 16 -12.70 1.12 72.82
C ARG A 16 -13.55 2.32 72.34
N GLY A 17 -14.81 2.01 71.99
CA GLY A 17 -15.99 2.84 72.27
C GLY A 17 -16.55 3.67 71.09
N SER A 18 -17.85 3.97 71.02
CA SER A 18 -19.00 3.39 71.75
C SER A 18 -20.35 3.91 71.20
N ALA A 19 -21.18 2.99 70.69
CA ALA A 19 -22.66 3.04 70.75
C ALA A 19 -23.39 4.20 69.99
N PRO A 20 -24.74 4.28 69.99
CA PRO A 20 -25.56 3.35 69.18
C PRO A 20 -26.79 3.99 68.48
N ALA A 21 -27.62 3.09 67.93
CA ALA A 21 -29.09 3.12 67.86
C ALA A 21 -29.77 3.42 66.50
N ALA A 22 -30.74 2.55 66.21
CA ALA A 22 -31.66 2.59 65.09
C ALA A 22 -33.11 2.61 65.63
N THR A 23 -34.09 2.95 64.79
CA THR A 23 -35.52 2.58 64.84
C THR A 23 -36.17 3.20 63.59
N SER A 24 -36.75 2.45 62.65
CA SER A 24 -38.14 1.94 62.62
C SER A 24 -39.19 3.03 62.89
N SER A 25 -40.29 3.22 62.16
CA SER A 25 -40.86 2.64 60.92
C SER A 25 -42.29 3.17 60.84
N SER A 26 -42.83 3.37 59.62
CA SER A 26 -44.27 3.47 59.29
C SER A 26 -45.19 4.41 60.08
N LEU A 27 -45.91 5.28 59.36
CA LEU A 27 -47.38 5.35 59.39
C LEU A 27 -47.89 6.22 58.22
N THR A 28 -48.67 5.60 57.34
CA THR A 28 -49.71 6.24 56.49
C THR A 28 -51.05 6.15 57.25
N PRO A 29 -52.20 6.71 56.80
CA PRO A 29 -52.49 7.42 55.54
C PRO A 29 -53.28 8.74 55.72
N THR A 30 -53.55 9.44 54.60
CA THR A 30 -54.88 10.06 54.37
C THR A 30 -55.03 10.40 52.88
N ALA A 31 -56.27 10.33 52.37
CA ALA A 31 -56.60 10.56 50.98
C ALA A 31 -57.62 11.68 50.83
N THR A 32 -57.50 12.48 49.76
CA THR A 32 -58.63 13.17 49.15
C THR A 32 -58.44 13.20 47.63
N SER A 33 -59.51 12.89 46.92
CA SER A 33 -59.59 12.73 45.45
C SER A 33 -59.77 14.06 44.73
N PHE A 34 -59.29 14.19 43.49
CA PHE A 34 -60.06 14.74 42.35
C PHE A 34 -59.38 14.37 41.01
N PHE A 35 -60.19 13.92 40.03
CA PHE A 35 -59.81 13.57 38.63
C PHE A 35 -60.20 14.73 37.68
N PRO A 36 -60.01 14.66 36.34
CA PRO A 36 -58.83 14.29 35.53
C PRO A 36 -58.56 15.24 34.32
N ARG A 37 -57.35 15.20 33.70
CA ARG A 37 -57.10 15.05 32.22
C ARG A 37 -55.75 15.63 31.71
N GLN A 38 -55.33 15.05 30.57
CA GLN A 38 -54.44 15.56 29.50
C GLN A 38 -52.91 15.51 29.62
N ASN A 39 -52.34 14.63 28.77
CA ASN A 39 -51.12 14.75 27.95
C ASN A 39 -49.95 15.64 28.41
N THR A 40 -48.82 15.01 28.74
CA THR A 40 -47.48 15.58 28.55
C THR A 40 -46.55 14.57 27.88
N GLN A 41 -45.87 15.01 26.81
CA GLN A 41 -44.77 14.28 26.20
C GLN A 41 -43.50 14.39 27.07
N PRO A 42 -42.60 13.40 27.07
CA PRO A 42 -41.25 13.58 27.62
C PRO A 42 -40.47 14.57 26.74
N GLN A 43 -39.86 15.59 27.35
CA GLN A 43 -39.03 16.57 26.63
C GLN A 43 -37.75 15.91 26.10
N ILE A 44 -37.44 16.19 24.83
CA ILE A 44 -36.14 15.90 24.21
C ILE A 44 -35.18 17.04 24.59
N PRO A 45 -33.94 16.78 25.05
CA PRO A 45 -32.99 17.84 25.34
C PRO A 45 -32.54 18.54 24.05
N ASP A 46 -32.67 19.86 24.04
CA ASP A 46 -32.21 20.73 22.95
C ASP A 46 -30.67 20.75 22.88
N LEU A 47 -30.12 20.46 21.69
CA LEU A 47 -28.69 20.41 21.40
C LEU A 47 -28.20 21.63 20.59
N SER A 48 -28.98 22.71 20.52
CA SER A 48 -28.70 23.86 19.64
C SER A 48 -27.86 25.00 20.26
N GLN A 49 -27.37 24.88 21.50
CA GLN A 49 -26.61 25.98 22.12
C GLN A 49 -25.19 26.16 21.53
N PRO A 50 -24.75 27.41 21.26
CA PRO A 50 -23.37 27.69 20.86
C PRO A 50 -22.39 27.35 22.00
N MET A 51 -21.26 26.73 21.68
CA MET A 51 -20.25 26.42 22.69
C MET A 51 -19.67 27.71 23.32
N ALA A 52 -19.98 27.92 24.60
CA ALA A 52 -19.14 28.72 25.47
C ALA A 52 -17.71 28.16 25.46
N SER A 53 -16.72 29.04 25.52
CA SER A 53 -15.30 28.72 25.33
C SER A 53 -14.79 27.66 26.33
N LEU A 54 -14.69 26.41 25.87
CA LEU A 54 -14.05 25.34 26.64
C LEU A 54 -12.56 25.64 26.85
N ASN A 55 -12.10 25.48 28.08
CA ASN A 55 -10.69 25.55 28.43
C ASN A 55 -9.90 24.44 27.70
N LEU A 56 -9.18 24.79 26.62
CA LEU A 56 -8.42 23.86 25.77
C LEU A 56 -7.36 23.03 26.51
N ALA A 57 -6.97 23.43 27.73
CA ALA A 57 -5.92 22.78 28.52
C ALA A 57 -6.25 21.35 29.01
N SER A 58 -7.51 20.91 28.94
CA SER A 58 -7.99 19.64 29.52
C SER A 58 -8.30 18.53 28.50
N SER A 59 -8.30 18.84 27.19
CA SER A 59 -8.67 17.85 26.16
C SER A 59 -7.53 16.89 25.81
N PRO A 60 -7.81 15.59 25.63
CA PRO A 60 -6.79 14.61 25.25
C PRO A 60 -6.20 14.96 23.88
N SER A 61 -4.88 14.85 23.75
CA SER A 61 -4.16 15.26 22.54
C SER A 61 -2.99 14.32 22.21
N LEU A 62 -2.64 14.28 20.93
CA LEU A 62 -1.52 13.53 20.37
C LEU A 62 -0.61 14.47 19.56
N LEU A 63 0.58 14.00 19.18
CA LEU A 63 1.44 14.68 18.23
C LEU A 63 1.23 14.09 16.82
N ALA A 64 0.96 14.93 15.83
CA ALA A 64 0.99 14.56 14.42
C ALA A 64 2.42 14.77 13.87
N ASN A 65 2.84 13.98 12.87
CA ASN A 65 4.16 14.12 12.22
C ASN A 65 4.27 15.34 11.26
N TYR A 66 3.69 16.45 11.66
CA TYR A 66 3.53 17.69 10.92
C TYR A 66 4.37 18.76 11.62
N PHE A 67 5.04 19.61 10.84
CA PHE A 67 5.74 20.79 11.31
C PHE A 67 5.12 22.02 10.64
N GLU A 68 4.81 23.06 11.41
CA GLU A 68 4.31 24.32 10.86
C GLU A 68 5.35 24.98 9.94
N ILE A 69 4.90 25.39 8.76
CA ILE A 69 5.67 26.21 7.81
C ILE A 69 5.30 27.68 8.08
N LYS A 70 6.32 28.51 8.33
CA LYS A 70 6.17 29.96 8.45
C LYS A 70 6.69 30.62 7.18
N LEU A 71 5.85 31.44 6.56
CA LEU A 71 6.20 32.22 5.37
C LEU A 71 6.85 33.54 5.80
N GLY A 72 8.06 33.84 5.29
CA GLY A 72 8.73 35.11 5.51
C GLY A 72 8.24 36.22 4.58
N LYS A 73 9.17 37.02 4.06
CA LYS A 73 8.90 38.26 3.31
C LYS A 73 8.35 38.06 1.90
N PHE A 74 8.69 36.94 1.24
CA PHE A 74 8.27 36.70 -0.13
C PHE A 74 6.76 36.36 -0.18
N ARG A 75 6.02 37.08 -1.03
CA ARG A 75 4.57 36.94 -1.21
C ARG A 75 4.17 36.29 -2.53
N GLU A 76 5.09 36.20 -3.47
CA GLU A 76 4.91 35.58 -4.78
C GLU A 76 6.05 34.61 -5.07
N LEU A 77 5.77 33.58 -5.86
CA LEU A 77 6.75 32.67 -6.44
C LEU A 77 6.54 32.62 -7.95
N TYR A 78 7.64 32.57 -8.70
CA TYR A 78 7.67 32.53 -10.15
C TYR A 78 8.04 31.12 -10.61
N ARG A 79 7.08 30.40 -11.22
CA ARG A 79 7.24 29.02 -11.71
C ARG A 79 7.48 29.02 -13.22
N TYR A 80 8.55 28.39 -13.64
CA TYR A 80 8.89 28.12 -15.05
C TYR A 80 8.77 26.63 -15.33
N GLU A 81 8.25 26.28 -16.50
CA GLU A 81 8.24 24.91 -17.02
C GLU A 81 9.44 24.68 -17.95
N LEU A 82 10.03 23.49 -17.92
CA LEU A 82 11.19 23.13 -18.73
C LEU A 82 10.78 22.24 -19.91
N ARG A 83 10.95 22.75 -21.13
CA ARG A 83 10.92 21.96 -22.37
C ARG A 83 12.33 21.56 -22.76
N PHE A 84 12.47 20.37 -23.34
CA PHE A 84 13.75 19.81 -23.76
C PHE A 84 13.68 19.44 -25.23
N ARG A 85 14.70 19.81 -26.02
CA ARG A 85 14.88 19.36 -27.40
C ARG A 85 16.31 18.88 -27.57
N LYS A 86 16.50 17.71 -28.19
CA LYS A 86 17.85 17.25 -28.57
C LYS A 86 18.19 17.85 -29.93
N LEU A 87 19.35 18.47 -30.07
CA LEU A 87 19.84 18.98 -31.35
C LEU A 87 20.37 17.85 -32.22
N SER A 88 20.19 17.98 -33.54
CA SER A 88 20.89 17.16 -34.52
C SER A 88 22.38 17.54 -34.60
N ARG A 89 23.19 16.70 -35.25
CA ARG A 89 24.63 16.97 -35.46
C ARG A 89 24.91 18.16 -36.38
N GLU A 90 23.95 18.54 -37.20
CA GLU A 90 24.06 19.70 -38.11
C GLU A 90 23.73 20.99 -37.36
N GLU A 91 22.75 20.96 -36.44
CA GLU A 91 22.40 22.07 -35.56
C GLU A 91 23.42 22.30 -34.43
N SER A 92 24.19 21.29 -34.02
CA SER A 92 25.12 21.39 -32.89
C SER A 92 26.44 22.11 -33.21
N GLY A 93 26.69 22.51 -34.45
CA GLY A 93 27.87 23.29 -34.86
C GLY A 93 29.23 22.59 -34.71
N THR A 94 29.27 21.31 -34.33
CA THR A 94 30.50 20.53 -34.15
C THR A 94 31.13 20.18 -35.49
N THR A 95 32.20 20.91 -35.85
CA THR A 95 32.90 20.77 -37.12
C THR A 95 33.37 19.33 -37.38
N ALA A 96 32.95 18.76 -38.50
CA ALA A 96 33.31 17.40 -38.88
C ALA A 96 34.82 17.23 -39.08
N ASN A 97 35.46 16.38 -38.27
CA ASN A 97 36.83 15.96 -38.52
C ASN A 97 36.84 14.98 -39.73
N PRO A 98 37.49 15.29 -40.87
CA PRO A 98 37.30 14.52 -42.12
C PRO A 98 37.78 13.06 -42.08
N ALA A 99 38.63 12.71 -41.11
CA ALA A 99 39.37 11.46 -41.05
C ALA A 99 38.58 10.26 -40.48
N LYS A 100 37.35 9.99 -40.97
CA LYS A 100 36.65 8.71 -40.74
C LYS A 100 35.52 8.35 -41.74
N LYS A 101 35.69 8.68 -43.03
CA LYS A 101 34.89 8.06 -44.10
C LYS A 101 35.57 6.77 -44.59
N LEU A 102 35.20 5.62 -44.02
CA LEU A 102 35.39 4.34 -44.68
C LEU A 102 34.07 3.55 -44.75
N GLN A 103 33.53 3.50 -45.97
CA GLN A 103 32.61 2.50 -46.52
C GLN A 103 31.41 2.01 -45.66
N THR A 104 30.24 2.59 -45.93
CA THR A 104 28.98 1.83 -46.06
C THR A 104 28.14 2.40 -47.20
N LYS A 105 28.27 1.82 -48.40
CA LYS A 105 27.25 1.93 -49.46
C LYS A 105 26.36 0.69 -49.37
N GLY A 106 25.05 0.88 -49.21
CA GLY A 106 24.09 -0.21 -49.09
C GLY A 106 22.76 0.29 -48.54
N LYS A 107 21.92 0.89 -49.41
CA LYS A 107 20.55 1.24 -49.06
C LYS A 107 19.72 -0.03 -48.88
N GLY A 108 18.98 -0.11 -47.79
CA GLY A 108 17.88 -1.04 -47.57
C GLY A 108 16.96 -0.42 -46.52
N GLU A 109 15.88 0.21 -46.98
CA GLU A 109 14.89 0.84 -46.09
C GLU A 109 14.06 -0.27 -45.41
N GLY A 110 14.44 -0.62 -44.18
CA GLY A 110 13.66 -1.47 -43.29
C GLY A 110 12.85 -0.61 -42.30
N PRO A 111 11.64 -1.05 -41.89
CA PRO A 111 10.81 -0.29 -40.96
C PRO A 111 11.49 -0.10 -39.58
N PRO A 112 11.16 0.98 -38.85
CA PRO A 112 11.84 1.31 -37.60
C PRO A 112 11.65 0.22 -36.54
N ALA A 113 12.76 -0.22 -35.93
CA ALA A 113 12.77 -1.30 -34.95
C ALA A 113 11.98 -0.93 -33.67
N PRO A 114 11.23 -1.88 -33.07
CA PRO A 114 10.42 -1.61 -31.89
C PRO A 114 11.28 -1.36 -30.64
N ASN A 115 10.98 -0.26 -29.95
CA ASN A 115 11.67 0.21 -28.74
C ASN A 115 11.59 -0.82 -27.58
N PRO A 116 12.73 -1.30 -27.02
CA PRO A 116 12.72 -2.21 -25.87
C PRO A 116 12.30 -1.47 -24.58
N ALA A 117 11.24 -1.97 -23.94
CA ALA A 117 10.58 -1.26 -22.84
C ALA A 117 11.26 -1.49 -21.47
N GLY A 118 11.96 -0.45 -20.97
CA GLY A 118 12.73 -0.50 -19.71
C GLY A 118 12.54 0.71 -18.79
N ASP A 119 11.30 0.94 -18.33
CA ASP A 119 10.92 1.84 -17.22
C ASP A 119 11.51 3.28 -17.27
N ALA A 120 11.53 3.85 -18.47
CA ALA A 120 11.48 5.29 -18.65
C ALA A 120 10.00 5.69 -18.78
N THR A 121 9.52 6.61 -17.94
CA THR A 121 8.41 7.45 -18.40
C THR A 121 8.96 8.33 -19.49
N ILE A 122 8.36 8.23 -20.67
CA ILE A 122 8.64 9.09 -21.79
C ILE A 122 8.18 10.48 -21.37
N THR A 123 9.13 11.39 -21.17
CA THR A 123 8.89 12.83 -21.29
C THR A 123 9.01 13.20 -22.77
N ASP A 124 8.38 14.29 -23.19
CA ASP A 124 8.05 14.60 -24.60
C ASP A 124 9.23 14.70 -25.59
N ALA A 125 10.46 14.56 -25.11
CA ALA A 125 11.70 14.54 -25.89
C ALA A 125 12.35 13.14 -26.05
N GLY A 126 11.74 12.08 -25.52
CA GLY A 126 12.31 10.72 -25.51
C GLY A 126 13.52 10.54 -24.56
N ILE A 127 13.77 11.50 -23.67
CA ILE A 127 14.91 11.52 -22.75
C ILE A 127 14.59 10.68 -21.51
N GLY A 128 15.47 9.74 -21.15
CA GLY A 128 15.30 8.95 -19.93
C GLY A 128 15.47 9.79 -18.66
N ARG A 129 14.57 9.65 -17.67
CA ARG A 129 14.54 10.38 -16.38
C ARG A 129 15.90 10.71 -15.73
N ALA A 130 16.84 9.77 -15.71
CA ALA A 130 18.16 9.98 -15.10
C ALA A 130 19.00 10.99 -15.90
N LYS A 131 18.98 10.89 -17.24
CA LYS A 131 19.62 11.86 -18.15
C LYS A 131 18.95 13.23 -18.03
N GLN A 132 17.61 13.29 -18.03
CA GLN A 132 16.87 14.53 -17.83
C GLN A 132 17.25 15.22 -16.51
N ARG A 133 17.30 14.49 -15.39
CA ARG A 133 17.76 15.04 -14.10
C ARG A 133 19.17 15.63 -14.16
N ARG A 134 20.08 15.02 -14.91
CA ARG A 134 21.44 15.53 -15.13
C ARG A 134 21.45 16.78 -16.03
N ILE A 135 20.63 16.82 -17.09
CA ILE A 135 20.43 18.02 -17.92
C ILE A 135 19.90 19.18 -17.04
N VAL A 136 18.88 18.96 -16.21
CA VAL A 136 18.36 20.01 -15.31
C VAL A 136 19.43 20.43 -14.30
N TRP A 137 20.27 19.53 -13.80
CA TRP A 137 21.42 19.91 -12.96
C TRP A 137 22.39 20.85 -13.68
N LEU A 138 22.71 20.59 -14.96
CA LEU A 138 23.55 21.46 -15.79
C LEU A 138 22.89 22.82 -16.04
N VAL A 139 21.58 22.85 -16.32
CA VAL A 139 20.78 24.08 -16.41
C VAL A 139 20.85 24.88 -15.11
N MET A 140 20.73 24.23 -13.96
CA MET A 140 20.84 24.90 -12.66
C MET A 140 22.25 25.47 -12.42
N GLN A 141 23.33 24.83 -12.89
CA GLN A 141 24.67 25.43 -12.86
C GLN A 141 24.73 26.66 -13.76
N HIS A 142 24.22 26.59 -14.99
CA HIS A 142 24.17 27.74 -15.91
C HIS A 142 23.38 28.91 -15.31
N LEU A 143 22.18 28.67 -14.78
CA LEU A 143 21.36 29.71 -14.12
C LEU A 143 22.05 30.29 -12.87
N GLN A 144 22.80 29.47 -12.11
CA GLN A 144 23.61 29.95 -10.98
C GLN A 144 24.78 30.83 -11.43
N HIS A 145 25.41 30.55 -12.57
CA HIS A 145 26.48 31.41 -13.13
C HIS A 145 25.94 32.73 -13.69
N LEU A 146 24.71 32.76 -14.22
CA LEU A 146 24.02 34.00 -14.63
C LEU A 146 23.56 34.90 -13.45
N ASN A 147 23.95 34.51 -12.23
CA ASN A 147 23.74 35.11 -10.91
C ASN A 147 23.21 36.56 -10.86
N ILE A 148 22.01 36.73 -10.29
CA ILE A 148 21.58 37.98 -9.64
C ILE A 148 20.94 37.64 -8.27
N GLY A 149 21.68 36.96 -7.38
CA GLY A 149 21.35 36.83 -5.94
C GLY A 149 20.04 36.11 -5.57
N LYS A 150 19.28 35.61 -6.55
CA LYS A 150 17.89 35.16 -6.38
C LYS A 150 17.78 33.71 -5.89
N PRO A 151 16.92 33.44 -4.89
CA PRO A 151 16.49 32.09 -4.54
C PRO A 151 15.98 31.30 -5.75
N LEU A 152 16.46 30.05 -5.86
CA LEU A 152 16.09 29.12 -6.93
C LEU A 152 15.91 27.69 -6.36
N ALA A 153 14.90 26.99 -6.85
CA ALA A 153 14.65 25.57 -6.55
C ALA A 153 14.15 24.84 -7.81
N THR A 154 14.35 23.52 -7.88
CA THR A 154 13.84 22.67 -8.96
C THR A 154 13.52 21.27 -8.44
N ASP A 155 12.57 20.60 -9.09
CA ASP A 155 12.27 19.18 -8.90
C ASP A 155 13.31 18.26 -9.59
N TYR A 156 14.27 18.86 -10.32
CA TYR A 156 15.18 18.25 -11.29
C TYR A 156 14.46 17.44 -12.39
N GLY A 157 13.18 17.75 -12.64
CA GLY A 157 12.34 17.12 -13.65
C GLY A 157 11.96 18.13 -14.71
N THR A 158 10.94 18.92 -14.43
CA THR A 158 10.25 19.77 -15.40
C THR A 158 9.97 21.20 -14.92
N GLU A 159 10.38 21.59 -13.72
CA GLU A 159 10.11 22.95 -13.22
C GLU A 159 11.29 23.62 -12.51
N VAL A 160 11.33 24.95 -12.62
CA VAL A 160 12.19 25.84 -11.83
C VAL A 160 11.30 26.85 -11.11
N ILE A 161 11.53 27.03 -9.81
CA ILE A 161 10.84 28.01 -8.96
C ILE A 161 11.85 29.07 -8.56
N SER A 162 11.46 30.35 -8.61
CA SER A 162 12.22 31.48 -8.08
C SER A 162 11.32 32.42 -7.27
N THR A 163 11.93 33.31 -6.48
CA THR A 163 11.24 34.45 -5.86
C THR A 163 11.03 35.63 -6.81
N ASP A 164 11.65 35.59 -8.00
CA ASP A 164 11.73 36.72 -8.91
C ASP A 164 11.67 36.29 -10.39
N LYS A 165 11.40 37.26 -11.29
CA LYS A 165 11.56 37.03 -12.74
C LYS A 165 13.03 36.74 -13.12
N ILE A 166 13.23 35.76 -14.00
CA ILE A 166 14.52 35.38 -14.60
C ILE A 166 14.65 36.15 -15.93
N ARG A 167 15.59 37.12 -15.99
CA ARG A 167 15.90 37.92 -17.20
C ARG A 167 14.71 38.73 -17.82
N GLY A 168 13.90 39.38 -16.97
CA GLY A 168 12.94 40.41 -17.41
C GLY A 168 11.60 39.86 -17.90
N ASP A 169 10.95 40.58 -18.82
CA ASP A 169 9.57 40.30 -19.28
C ASP A 169 9.48 39.36 -20.49
N LYS A 170 10.52 38.56 -20.77
CA LYS A 170 10.44 37.54 -21.83
C LYS A 170 9.71 36.30 -21.32
N ASN A 171 8.62 35.93 -21.99
CA ASN A 171 7.80 34.74 -21.69
C ASN A 171 8.51 33.40 -21.93
N SER A 172 9.70 33.41 -22.54
CA SER A 172 10.55 32.24 -22.65
C SER A 172 12.04 32.58 -22.68
N HIS A 173 12.87 31.67 -22.18
CA HIS A 173 14.34 31.75 -22.26
C HIS A 173 14.95 30.38 -22.58
N THR A 174 15.73 30.32 -23.65
CA THR A 174 16.36 29.09 -24.13
C THR A 174 17.85 29.05 -23.79
N ILE A 175 18.31 27.88 -23.34
CA ILE A 175 19.68 27.59 -22.91
C ILE A 175 20.17 26.32 -23.62
N THR A 176 21.35 26.39 -24.24
CA THR A 176 22.02 25.23 -24.85
C THR A 176 22.90 24.53 -23.80
N ILE A 177 22.80 23.21 -23.72
CA ILE A 177 23.48 22.35 -22.74
C ILE A 177 24.22 21.24 -23.48
N GLU A 178 25.55 21.26 -23.40
CA GLU A 178 26.40 20.13 -23.78
C GLU A 178 26.32 19.05 -22.69
N TYR A 179 25.83 17.85 -23.02
CA TYR A 179 25.56 16.81 -22.04
C TYR A 179 26.81 16.00 -21.67
N PHE A 180 27.04 15.87 -20.37
CA PHE A 180 27.93 14.89 -19.76
C PHE A 180 27.32 14.31 -18.48
N ASP A 181 27.61 13.05 -18.20
CA ASP A 181 27.02 12.35 -17.05
C ASP A 181 27.64 12.77 -15.70
N GLU A 182 27.05 12.30 -14.60
CA GLU A 182 27.49 12.66 -13.24
C GLU A 182 28.93 12.22 -12.87
N TYR A 183 29.59 11.37 -13.67
CA TYR A 183 30.94 10.85 -13.43
C TYR A 183 32.00 11.38 -14.41
N GLN A 184 31.61 12.20 -15.39
CA GLN A 184 32.51 12.86 -16.33
C GLN A 184 32.94 14.24 -15.83
N ARG A 185 34.16 14.67 -16.18
CA ARG A 185 34.71 15.99 -15.80
C ARG A 185 34.11 17.16 -16.60
N GLY A 186 33.56 16.89 -17.77
CA GLY A 186 32.99 17.86 -18.70
C GLY A 186 32.49 17.16 -19.97
N PRO A 187 31.96 17.92 -20.94
CA PRO A 187 31.52 17.38 -22.23
C PRO A 187 32.68 16.78 -23.03
N SER A 188 32.37 15.74 -23.81
CA SER A 188 33.29 15.20 -24.83
C SER A 188 33.03 15.87 -26.18
N ASN A 189 34.02 15.81 -27.09
CA ASN A 189 33.94 16.42 -28.42
C ASN A 189 32.74 15.93 -29.27
N ASP A 190 32.23 14.73 -29.00
CA ASP A 190 31.08 14.09 -29.66
C ASP A 190 29.83 14.03 -28.74
N CYS A 191 29.73 14.91 -27.75
CA CYS A 191 28.61 14.89 -26.78
C CYS A 191 27.24 15.18 -27.42
N GLU A 192 26.17 14.80 -26.72
CA GLU A 192 24.82 15.16 -27.11
C GLU A 192 24.53 16.60 -26.67
N VAL A 193 24.06 17.46 -27.58
CA VAL A 193 23.66 18.83 -27.25
C VAL A 193 22.14 18.90 -27.09
N PHE A 194 21.68 19.54 -26.02
CA PHE A 194 20.27 19.74 -25.71
C PHE A 194 19.95 21.23 -25.62
N GLU A 195 18.88 21.64 -26.27
CA GLU A 195 18.26 22.93 -26.09
C GLU A 195 17.19 22.79 -24.99
N VAL A 196 17.25 23.65 -23.97
CA VAL A 196 16.29 23.67 -22.86
C VAL A 196 15.63 25.03 -22.81
N THR A 197 14.31 25.05 -22.97
CA THR A 197 13.50 26.28 -22.92
C THR A 197 12.76 26.35 -21.59
N LEU A 198 12.96 27.46 -20.87
CA LEU A 198 12.19 27.87 -19.72
C LEU A 198 10.95 28.62 -20.23
N GLU A 199 9.76 28.08 -20.02
CA GLU A 199 8.47 28.70 -20.37
C GLU A 199 7.84 29.35 -19.11
N GLY A 200 7.35 30.58 -19.22
CA GLY A 200 6.67 31.30 -18.13
C GLY A 200 7.27 32.67 -17.83
N PRO A 201 7.12 33.22 -16.60
CA PRO A 201 6.65 32.55 -15.39
C PRO A 201 5.14 32.54 -15.20
N ALA A 202 4.62 31.44 -14.65
CA ALA A 202 3.37 31.47 -13.91
C ALA A 202 3.60 32.07 -12.51
N ILE A 203 2.82 33.08 -12.15
CA ILE A 203 2.89 33.74 -10.84
C ILE A 203 2.02 32.98 -9.83
N LEU A 204 2.59 32.65 -8.67
CA LEU A 204 1.95 31.90 -7.60
C LEU A 204 1.91 32.78 -6.34
N SER A 205 0.73 33.30 -6.00
CA SER A 205 0.56 34.19 -4.84
C SER A 205 0.43 33.38 -3.54
N LEU A 206 1.39 33.55 -2.64
CA LEU A 206 1.34 32.99 -1.30
C LEU A 206 0.31 33.74 -0.43
N THR A 207 0.09 35.04 -0.67
CA THR A 207 -0.96 35.81 0.02
C THR A 207 -2.35 35.25 -0.32
N GLN A 208 -2.67 35.07 -1.61
CA GLN A 208 -3.96 34.49 -2.02
C GLN A 208 -4.14 33.05 -1.53
N LEU A 209 -3.06 32.25 -1.44
CA LEU A 209 -3.14 30.93 -0.84
C LEU A 209 -3.50 31.00 0.66
N MET A 210 -2.92 31.93 1.42
CA MET A 210 -3.25 32.08 2.84
C MET A 210 -4.66 32.65 3.05
N GLU A 211 -5.11 33.59 2.20
CA GLU A 211 -6.50 34.07 2.16
C GLU A 211 -7.49 32.92 1.84
N PHE A 212 -7.22 32.11 0.81
CA PHE A 212 -8.02 30.91 0.48
C PHE A 212 -8.15 29.94 1.67
N LEU A 213 -7.10 29.85 2.51
CA LEU A 213 -7.08 28.97 3.67
C LEU A 213 -7.65 29.63 4.95
N SER A 214 -7.96 30.93 4.93
CA SER A 214 -8.45 31.67 6.09
C SER A 214 -9.97 31.70 6.16
N THR A 215 -10.55 31.23 7.27
CA THR A 215 -11.99 31.40 7.55
C THR A 215 -12.35 32.82 7.96
N ASN A 216 -11.37 33.66 8.31
CA ASN A 216 -11.59 35.04 8.76
C ASN A 216 -11.60 36.06 7.61
N THR A 217 -11.07 35.71 6.44
CA THR A 217 -11.05 36.56 5.24
C THR A 217 -11.75 35.89 4.06
N PRO A 218 -13.10 35.76 4.08
CA PRO A 218 -13.88 35.25 2.95
C PRO A 218 -13.92 36.28 1.80
N ASN A 219 -12.78 36.48 1.15
CA ASN A 219 -12.66 37.27 -0.06
C ASN A 219 -13.24 36.46 -1.24
N VAL A 220 -14.20 37.02 -1.97
CA VAL A 220 -14.91 36.33 -3.07
C VAL A 220 -13.95 35.82 -4.15
N ASN A 221 -12.86 36.54 -4.39
CA ASN A 221 -11.79 36.12 -5.31
C ASN A 221 -10.87 35.04 -4.71
N ALA A 222 -10.70 35.02 -3.39
CA ALA A 222 -9.88 34.02 -2.69
C ALA A 222 -10.61 32.67 -2.54
N ALA A 223 -11.94 32.62 -2.61
CA ALA A 223 -12.70 31.36 -2.54
C ALA A 223 -12.34 30.35 -3.65
N ASN A 224 -11.82 30.83 -4.78
CA ASN A 224 -11.46 30.02 -5.96
C ASN A 224 -10.00 30.26 -6.38
N TYR A 225 -9.03 30.09 -5.48
CA TYR A 225 -7.60 30.18 -5.83
C TYR A 225 -7.16 29.02 -6.75
N GLN A 226 -7.34 29.21 -8.06
CA GLN A 226 -7.09 28.20 -9.10
C GLN A 226 -5.66 27.65 -9.06
N SER A 227 -4.68 28.48 -8.69
CA SER A 227 -3.27 28.09 -8.59
C SER A 227 -2.89 27.31 -7.33
N LYS A 228 -3.86 26.92 -6.46
CA LYS A 228 -3.62 26.17 -5.22
C LYS A 228 -2.66 24.99 -5.41
N GLU A 229 -2.96 24.08 -6.33
CA GLU A 229 -2.15 22.88 -6.55
C GLU A 229 -0.74 23.22 -7.05
N ALA A 230 -0.61 24.20 -7.94
CA ALA A 230 0.68 24.67 -8.45
C ALA A 230 1.53 25.31 -7.34
N THR A 231 0.92 26.07 -6.42
CA THR A 231 1.60 26.64 -5.25
C THR A 231 2.03 25.56 -4.26
N ILE A 232 1.17 24.58 -3.96
CA ILE A 232 1.56 23.44 -3.09
C ILE A 232 2.65 22.59 -3.75
N ARG A 233 2.66 22.44 -5.09
CA ARG A 233 3.76 21.79 -5.83
C ARG A 233 5.06 22.59 -5.70
N ALA A 234 5.03 23.90 -5.91
CA ALA A 234 6.20 24.77 -5.75
C ALA A 234 6.79 24.72 -4.33
N LEU A 235 5.96 24.78 -3.28
CA LEU A 235 6.41 24.62 -1.88
C LEU A 235 7.06 23.24 -1.64
N ASN A 236 6.46 22.17 -2.17
CA ASN A 236 7.06 20.83 -2.11
C ASN A 236 8.45 20.80 -2.80
N THR A 237 8.58 21.42 -3.98
CA THR A 237 9.84 21.54 -4.71
C THR A 237 10.90 22.30 -3.91
N ILE A 238 10.55 23.44 -3.31
CA ILE A 238 11.42 24.24 -2.43
C ILE A 238 11.94 23.43 -1.23
N PHE A 239 11.07 22.72 -0.51
CA PHE A 239 11.48 21.87 0.63
C PHE A 239 12.27 20.61 0.22
N SER A 240 12.18 20.14 -1.03
CA SER A 240 13.02 19.05 -1.53
C SER A 240 14.40 19.51 -1.99
N TYR A 241 14.61 20.78 -2.33
CA TYR A 241 15.78 21.20 -3.10
C TYR A 241 17.12 20.91 -2.39
N ARG A 242 17.25 21.22 -1.08
CA ARG A 242 18.45 20.92 -0.27
C ARG A 242 18.86 19.43 -0.32
N PRO A 243 18.02 18.46 0.06
CA PRO A 243 18.42 17.04 -0.01
C PRO A 243 18.56 16.54 -1.45
N TYR A 244 17.90 17.15 -2.44
CA TYR A 244 18.05 16.77 -3.85
C TYR A 244 19.41 17.18 -4.44
N ARG A 245 19.98 18.33 -4.05
CA ARG A 245 21.36 18.71 -4.41
C ARG A 245 22.37 17.63 -4.00
N LYS A 246 22.16 17.01 -2.83
CA LYS A 246 22.98 15.90 -2.29
C LYS A 246 22.81 14.56 -3.03
N CYS A 247 21.93 14.48 -4.05
CA CYS A 247 21.72 13.31 -4.90
C CYS A 247 22.54 13.27 -6.19
N PHE A 248 23.43 14.23 -6.41
CA PHE A 248 24.36 14.25 -7.54
C PHE A 248 25.80 14.07 -7.03
N ALA A 249 26.65 13.44 -7.85
CA ALA A 249 28.08 13.44 -7.60
C ALA A 249 28.68 14.82 -7.92
N SER A 250 29.80 15.15 -7.27
CA SER A 250 30.46 16.45 -7.40
C SER A 250 31.98 16.30 -7.40
N LEU A 251 32.69 17.17 -8.11
CA LEU A 251 34.14 17.26 -7.98
C LEU A 251 34.51 17.96 -6.67
N THR A 252 35.48 17.43 -5.93
CA THR A 252 36.12 18.14 -4.81
C THR A 252 36.98 19.29 -5.35
N PRO A 253 37.36 20.28 -4.51
CA PRO A 253 38.31 21.33 -4.92
C PRO A 253 39.64 20.79 -5.46
N GLN A 254 40.03 19.58 -5.08
CA GLN A 254 41.23 18.87 -5.54
C GLN A 254 41.00 18.04 -6.82
N GLY A 255 39.84 18.14 -7.47
CA GLY A 255 39.53 17.47 -8.74
C GLY A 255 39.25 15.97 -8.66
N ALA A 256 39.01 15.44 -7.44
CA ALA A 256 38.57 14.07 -7.21
C ALA A 256 37.04 13.98 -7.28
N MET A 257 36.49 12.87 -7.78
CA MET A 257 35.05 12.67 -7.84
C MET A 257 34.50 12.20 -6.50
N GLN A 258 33.58 12.97 -5.91
CA GLN A 258 32.84 12.61 -4.70
C GLN A 258 31.47 12.04 -5.06
N ASP A 259 31.19 10.81 -4.64
CA ASP A 259 29.87 10.21 -4.75
C ASP A 259 28.78 11.03 -4.05
N ALA A 260 27.57 10.98 -4.60
CA ALA A 260 26.37 11.48 -3.95
C ALA A 260 26.22 10.92 -2.51
N SER A 261 25.76 11.75 -1.57
CA SER A 261 25.56 11.36 -0.17
C SER A 261 24.12 10.92 0.13
N LEU A 262 23.16 11.31 -0.72
CA LEU A 262 21.76 10.88 -0.70
C LEU A 262 21.35 10.27 -2.04
N THR A 263 20.27 9.50 -2.04
CA THR A 263 19.53 9.06 -3.23
C THR A 263 18.04 9.34 -3.02
N THR A 264 17.26 9.43 -4.09
CA THR A 264 15.82 9.75 -4.02
C THR A 264 14.95 8.86 -4.89
N ILE A 265 13.79 8.50 -4.34
CA ILE A 265 12.69 7.87 -5.06
C ILE A 265 11.62 8.95 -5.28
N ASN A 266 11.29 9.19 -6.55
CA ASN A 266 10.27 10.16 -7.00
C ASN A 266 10.42 11.60 -6.47
N GLY A 267 11.61 12.03 -6.02
CA GLY A 267 11.87 13.40 -5.55
C GLY A 267 11.20 13.79 -4.23
N ASN A 268 10.45 12.88 -3.61
CA ASN A 268 9.72 13.09 -2.35
C ASN A 268 10.18 12.19 -1.20
N LYS A 269 11.03 11.18 -1.48
CA LYS A 269 11.66 10.30 -0.49
C LYS A 269 13.16 10.32 -0.66
N PHE A 270 13.90 10.53 0.42
CA PHE A 270 15.36 10.64 0.40
C PHE A 270 15.99 9.64 1.38
N TYR A 271 17.07 9.00 0.94
CA TYR A 271 17.77 7.93 1.66
C TYR A 271 19.28 8.17 1.60
N GLY A 272 20.01 7.77 2.64
CA GLY A 272 21.46 7.89 2.66
C GLY A 272 22.17 6.88 1.77
N ILE A 273 23.33 7.28 1.23
CA ILE A 273 24.25 6.38 0.51
C ILE A 273 25.38 5.97 1.45
N MET A 274 25.67 4.66 1.52
CA MET A 274 26.74 4.10 2.34
C MET A 274 28.13 4.37 1.71
N ARG A 275 29.12 4.68 2.56
CA ARG A 275 30.54 4.79 2.17
C ARG A 275 31.18 3.41 2.00
N VAL A 276 32.30 3.35 1.28
CA VAL A 276 33.11 2.13 1.10
C VAL A 276 33.94 1.82 2.34
N THR A 277 34.43 2.85 3.04
CA THR A 277 35.19 2.73 4.29
C THR A 277 34.25 2.70 5.51
N GLY A 278 34.59 1.85 6.50
CA GLY A 278 33.71 1.49 7.61
C GLY A 278 33.38 2.59 8.62
N ASP A 279 34.12 3.70 8.62
CA ASP A 279 34.00 4.75 9.61
C ASP A 279 33.14 5.92 9.13
N GLN A 280 31.91 5.94 9.68
CA GLN A 280 30.83 6.92 9.52
C GLN A 280 30.17 7.03 8.13
N PRO A 281 28.83 7.13 8.07
CA PRO A 281 28.09 7.31 6.82
C PRO A 281 28.32 8.70 6.23
N ASN A 282 28.04 8.85 4.93
CA ASN A 282 28.14 10.12 4.21
C ASN A 282 26.96 11.09 4.53
N SER A 283 25.97 10.62 5.30
CA SER A 283 24.72 11.32 5.60
C SER A 283 24.00 10.70 6.81
N ASP A 284 23.08 11.46 7.40
CA ASP A 284 22.36 11.14 8.65
C ASP A 284 21.46 9.90 8.59
N THR A 285 21.36 9.25 7.42
CA THR A 285 20.46 8.12 7.14
C THR A 285 21.12 6.91 6.48
N GLY A 286 22.44 6.94 6.21
CA GLY A 286 23.12 5.92 5.40
C GLY A 286 23.49 4.59 6.07
N LYS A 287 23.12 4.35 7.34
CA LYS A 287 23.50 3.12 8.09
C LYS A 287 22.51 1.97 7.80
N PRO A 288 22.97 0.78 7.36
CA PRO A 288 22.11 -0.39 7.22
C PRO A 288 21.43 -0.78 8.53
N LEU A 289 20.13 -1.06 8.45
CA LEU A 289 19.31 -1.43 9.59
C LEU A 289 19.34 -2.94 9.86
N GLN A 290 19.14 -3.31 11.12
CA GLN A 290 19.01 -4.70 11.55
C GLN A 290 17.53 -5.09 11.78
N PRO A 291 17.13 -6.35 11.53
CA PRO A 291 17.94 -7.43 10.95
C PRO A 291 18.24 -7.20 9.47
N LYS A 292 19.40 -7.67 9.00
CA LYS A 292 19.76 -7.62 7.58
C LYS A 292 18.69 -8.31 6.68
N PRO A 293 18.45 -7.79 5.47
CA PRO A 293 17.65 -8.46 4.44
C PRO A 293 18.41 -9.68 3.86
N LYS A 294 17.92 -10.25 2.75
CA LYS A 294 18.66 -11.28 2.00
C LYS A 294 20.00 -10.71 1.50
N ALA A 295 20.97 -11.59 1.27
CA ALA A 295 22.33 -11.19 0.92
C ALA A 295 22.41 -10.41 -0.40
N GLY A 296 23.35 -9.47 -0.46
CA GLY A 296 23.48 -8.52 -1.58
C GLY A 296 22.56 -7.30 -1.45
N LEU A 297 21.81 -7.16 -0.36
CA LEU A 297 20.96 -6.00 -0.07
C LEU A 297 21.24 -5.40 1.31
N ASP A 298 20.98 -4.11 1.45
CA ASP A 298 20.92 -3.40 2.72
C ASP A 298 19.55 -2.73 2.90
N ALA A 299 18.99 -2.80 4.10
CA ALA A 299 17.77 -2.08 4.46
C ALA A 299 18.14 -0.69 4.98
N ILE A 300 17.86 0.36 4.20
CA ILE A 300 18.30 1.74 4.51
C ILE A 300 17.08 2.59 4.91
N ALA A 301 17.24 3.37 5.99
CA ALA A 301 16.25 4.35 6.42
C ALA A 301 16.27 5.59 5.51
N GLY A 302 15.13 6.26 5.41
CA GLY A 302 15.02 7.53 4.74
C GLY A 302 13.82 8.31 5.27
N TYR A 303 13.55 9.45 4.67
CA TYR A 303 12.41 10.30 5.03
C TYR A 303 11.61 10.68 3.80
N ALA A 304 10.29 10.68 3.95
CA ALA A 304 9.33 11.17 2.99
C ALA A 304 8.82 12.55 3.44
N ARG A 305 8.60 13.47 2.50
CA ARG A 305 7.99 14.78 2.78
C ARG A 305 6.79 15.08 1.90
N SER A 306 5.80 15.76 2.47
CA SER A 306 4.71 16.38 1.71
C SER A 306 4.21 17.65 2.39
N VAL A 307 4.14 18.76 1.66
CA VAL A 307 3.44 19.97 2.10
C VAL A 307 1.93 19.69 2.16
N ARG A 308 1.26 20.27 3.15
CA ARG A 308 -0.17 20.16 3.43
C ARG A 308 -0.72 21.55 3.73
N ALA A 309 -1.91 21.84 3.20
CA ALA A 309 -2.64 23.06 3.43
C ALA A 309 -3.92 22.73 4.20
N VAL A 310 -4.24 23.55 5.21
CA VAL A 310 -5.34 23.37 6.15
C VAL A 310 -6.12 24.67 6.23
N ILE A 311 -7.45 24.58 6.10
CA ILE A 311 -8.33 25.73 6.32
C ILE A 311 -8.43 25.97 7.83
N SER A 312 -8.14 27.19 8.27
CA SER A 312 -8.14 27.61 9.68
C SER A 312 -8.45 29.11 9.80
N GLN A 313 -8.50 29.67 11.01
CA GLN A 313 -8.75 31.10 11.20
C GLN A 313 -7.80 32.01 10.41
N CYS A 314 -6.51 31.68 10.37
CA CYS A 314 -5.46 32.42 9.67
C CYS A 314 -4.96 31.76 8.37
N GLY A 315 -5.48 30.57 8.04
CA GLY A 315 -4.86 29.67 7.06
C GLY A 315 -3.58 29.03 7.59
N GLN A 316 -3.32 27.78 7.25
CA GLN A 316 -2.15 27.08 7.81
C GLN A 316 -1.47 26.15 6.79
N LEU A 317 -0.14 26.20 6.78
CA LEU A 317 0.72 25.34 5.98
C LEU A 317 1.58 24.46 6.89
N TYR A 318 1.71 23.18 6.52
CA TYR A 318 2.49 22.19 7.25
C TYR A 318 3.39 21.38 6.32
N LEU A 319 4.58 21.04 6.81
CA LEU A 319 5.43 20.00 6.23
C LEU A 319 5.20 18.70 7.01
N ASN A 320 4.52 17.72 6.40
CA ASN A 320 4.41 16.37 6.93
C ASN A 320 5.69 15.60 6.59
N ILE A 321 6.38 15.06 7.60
CA ILE A 321 7.60 14.25 7.46
C ILE A 321 7.36 12.87 8.08
N ASP A 322 7.53 11.80 7.30
CA ASP A 322 7.35 10.41 7.73
C ASP A 322 8.62 9.59 7.47
N THR A 323 8.86 8.54 8.26
CA THR A 323 10.00 7.66 7.96
C THR A 323 9.68 6.72 6.80
N ALA A 324 10.67 6.51 5.96
CA ALA A 324 10.66 5.51 4.91
C ALA A 324 11.77 4.48 5.18
N THR A 325 11.62 3.28 4.63
CA THR A 325 12.68 2.28 4.59
C THR A 325 12.56 1.54 3.27
N ALA A 326 13.67 1.35 2.57
CA ALA A 326 13.74 0.62 1.31
C ALA A 326 14.96 -0.31 1.30
N LEU A 327 14.95 -1.28 0.38
CA LEU A 327 16.07 -2.18 0.15
C LEU A 327 16.95 -1.60 -0.96
N PHE A 328 18.24 -1.50 -0.73
CA PHE A 328 19.24 -1.04 -1.69
C PHE A 328 20.22 -2.16 -2.00
N TYR A 329 20.81 -2.14 -3.19
CA TYR A 329 21.93 -3.05 -3.49
C TYR A 329 23.09 -2.74 -2.55
N GLN A 330 23.61 -3.78 -1.89
CA GLN A 330 24.67 -3.66 -0.89
C GLN A 330 25.94 -3.10 -1.54
N ARG A 331 26.57 -2.12 -0.86
CA ARG A 331 27.88 -1.62 -1.29
C ARG A 331 28.99 -2.55 -0.77
N THR A 332 29.74 -3.17 -1.67
CA THR A 332 30.89 -4.03 -1.35
C THR A 332 32.17 -3.19 -1.21
N SER A 333 33.20 -3.75 -0.56
CA SER A 333 34.49 -3.07 -0.38
C SER A 333 35.22 -2.77 -1.70
N SER A 334 35.07 -3.64 -2.71
CA SER A 334 35.57 -3.42 -4.08
C SER A 334 34.67 -2.54 -4.94
N ASN A 335 33.42 -2.31 -4.51
CA ASN A 335 32.33 -1.69 -5.28
C ASN A 335 32.05 -2.30 -6.68
N ASN A 336 32.62 -3.47 -7.00
CA ASN A 336 32.44 -4.13 -8.29
C ASN A 336 31.23 -5.10 -8.29
N LEU A 337 30.68 -5.33 -9.48
CA LEU A 337 29.48 -6.14 -9.67
C LEU A 337 29.76 -7.61 -9.30
N GLN A 338 30.96 -8.13 -9.57
CA GLN A 338 31.33 -9.50 -9.18
C GLN A 338 31.22 -9.73 -7.68
N ALA A 339 31.79 -8.86 -6.83
CA ALA A 339 31.67 -9.03 -5.38
C ALA A 339 30.22 -8.95 -4.88
N LEU A 340 29.36 -8.15 -5.53
CA LEU A 340 27.93 -8.12 -5.22
C LEU A 340 27.26 -9.46 -5.56
N ILE A 341 27.64 -10.07 -6.69
CA ILE A 341 27.20 -11.41 -7.08
C ILE A 341 27.70 -12.48 -6.10
N ASP A 342 28.93 -12.38 -5.59
CA ASP A 342 29.50 -13.34 -4.64
C ASP A 342 28.83 -13.28 -3.26
N VAL A 343 28.51 -12.06 -2.78
CA VAL A 343 27.72 -11.87 -1.56
C VAL A 343 26.30 -12.41 -1.75
N TRP A 344 25.66 -12.17 -2.90
CA TRP A 344 24.36 -12.77 -3.22
C TRP A 344 24.45 -14.30 -3.25
N LYS A 345 25.46 -14.85 -3.95
CA LYS A 345 25.69 -16.29 -4.12
C LYS A 345 25.81 -16.98 -2.78
N THR A 346 26.70 -16.52 -1.90
CA THR A 346 26.93 -17.11 -0.57
C THR A 346 25.69 -17.11 0.33
N GLY A 347 24.80 -16.12 0.22
CA GLY A 347 23.58 -16.06 1.02
C GLY A 347 22.35 -16.77 0.45
N TYR A 348 22.31 -17.04 -0.85
CA TYR A 348 21.21 -17.76 -1.50
C TYR A 348 21.53 -19.25 -1.77
N TYR A 349 22.81 -19.57 -2.00
CA TYR A 349 23.29 -20.90 -2.37
C TYR A 349 24.58 -21.22 -1.60
N PRO A 350 24.54 -22.10 -0.58
CA PRO A 350 25.71 -22.48 0.21
C PRO A 350 26.86 -23.02 -0.65
N GLN A 351 28.10 -22.89 -0.18
CA GLN A 351 29.27 -23.48 -0.84
C GLN A 351 29.05 -24.98 -1.13
N GLY A 352 29.45 -25.41 -2.33
CA GLY A 352 29.20 -26.77 -2.83
C GLY A 352 27.91 -26.93 -3.65
N SER A 353 27.02 -25.93 -3.70
CA SER A 353 25.85 -25.96 -4.59
C SER A 353 26.28 -25.94 -6.07
N SER A 354 25.77 -26.87 -6.88
CA SER A 354 25.97 -26.88 -8.33
C SER A 354 25.17 -25.76 -9.02
N TRP A 355 25.70 -25.24 -10.13
CA TRP A 355 25.01 -24.22 -10.91
C TRP A 355 23.85 -24.84 -11.71
N ASP A 356 22.62 -24.54 -11.30
CA ASP A 356 21.40 -24.99 -11.96
C ASP A 356 20.70 -23.84 -12.74
N PRO A 357 19.71 -24.15 -13.61
CA PRO A 357 18.98 -23.12 -14.35
C PRO A 357 18.20 -22.13 -13.45
N LEU A 358 17.79 -22.54 -12.24
CA LEU A 358 17.02 -21.71 -11.31
C LEU A 358 17.91 -20.64 -10.67
N MET A 359 19.16 -21.00 -10.37
CA MET A 359 20.19 -20.06 -9.94
C MET A 359 20.44 -19.00 -11.01
N ARG A 360 20.52 -19.41 -12.28
CA ARG A 360 20.63 -18.47 -13.42
C ARG A 360 19.46 -17.49 -13.48
N TYR A 361 18.21 -17.97 -13.39
CA TYR A 361 17.03 -17.08 -13.39
C TYR A 361 16.96 -16.16 -12.17
N SER A 362 17.28 -16.68 -10.98
CA SER A 362 17.26 -15.90 -9.72
C SER A 362 18.33 -14.79 -9.74
N LEU A 363 19.51 -15.07 -10.31
CA LEU A 363 20.55 -14.08 -10.47
C LEU A 363 20.19 -13.02 -11.54
N ILE A 364 19.54 -13.42 -12.64
CA ILE A 364 19.02 -12.46 -13.63
C ILE A 364 18.00 -11.52 -12.99
N ASP A 365 17.04 -12.04 -12.21
CA ASP A 365 16.03 -11.22 -11.53
C ASP A 365 16.64 -10.26 -10.48
N PHE A 366 17.70 -10.69 -9.80
CA PHE A 366 18.46 -9.84 -8.88
C PHE A 366 19.24 -8.72 -9.60
N LEU A 367 19.91 -9.03 -10.71
CA LEU A 367 20.80 -8.10 -11.43
C LEU A 367 20.10 -7.18 -12.45
N ARG A 368 18.93 -7.57 -12.96
CA ARG A 368 18.27 -6.85 -14.05
C ARG A 368 17.89 -5.43 -13.66
N GLY A 369 18.32 -4.48 -14.48
CA GLY A 369 18.06 -3.04 -14.31
C GLY A 369 19.09 -2.31 -13.45
N ILE A 370 20.05 -3.01 -12.81
CA ILE A 370 21.17 -2.35 -12.10
C ILE A 370 21.96 -1.51 -13.11
N ARG A 371 22.13 -0.21 -12.80
CA ARG A 371 23.06 0.66 -13.51
C ARG A 371 24.48 0.40 -13.04
N VAL A 372 25.40 0.30 -13.99
CA VAL A 372 26.83 0.04 -13.73
C VAL A 372 27.68 1.01 -14.54
N ARG A 373 28.89 1.30 -14.04
CA ARG A 373 29.91 2.06 -14.76
C ARG A 373 31.03 1.11 -15.16
N THR A 374 31.51 1.17 -16.40
CA THR A 374 32.75 0.45 -16.76
C THR A 374 33.94 1.07 -16.02
N ASN A 375 34.95 0.28 -15.66
CA ASN A 375 36.19 0.79 -15.05
C ASN A 375 37.46 0.49 -15.87
N TYR A 376 37.32 -0.21 -17.00
CA TYR A 376 38.42 -0.72 -17.83
C TYR A 376 38.80 0.16 -19.03
N ARG A 377 38.12 1.30 -19.24
CA ARG A 377 38.28 2.13 -20.46
C ARG A 377 39.19 3.36 -20.28
N GLY A 378 39.61 3.67 -19.06
CA GLY A 378 40.24 4.95 -18.73
C GLY A 378 39.22 6.02 -18.31
N GLY A 379 39.69 7.05 -17.61
CA GLY A 379 38.83 7.91 -16.78
C GLY A 379 37.67 8.61 -17.50
N SER A 380 37.90 9.17 -18.69
CA SER A 380 36.90 9.88 -19.51
C SER A 380 35.98 8.96 -20.31
N ASP A 381 36.47 7.77 -20.66
CA ASP A 381 35.88 6.87 -21.66
C ASP A 381 35.01 5.77 -21.02
N ASN A 382 34.95 5.79 -19.68
CA ASN A 382 34.09 4.92 -18.89
C ASN A 382 32.61 5.25 -19.14
N LEU A 383 31.83 4.23 -19.47
CA LEU A 383 30.43 4.35 -19.86
C LEU A 383 29.48 3.85 -18.76
N ILE A 384 28.34 4.51 -18.61
CA ILE A 384 27.21 4.03 -17.81
C ILE A 384 26.35 3.07 -18.65
N GLY A 385 26.18 1.85 -18.17
CA GLY A 385 25.30 0.82 -18.74
C GLY A 385 24.19 0.39 -17.78
N ARG A 386 23.28 -0.45 -18.27
CA ARG A 386 22.30 -1.20 -17.45
C ARG A 386 22.47 -2.68 -17.71
N VAL A 387 22.51 -3.49 -16.67
CA VAL A 387 22.49 -4.96 -16.78
C VAL A 387 21.09 -5.41 -17.20
N THR A 388 20.99 -6.18 -18.27
CA THR A 388 19.71 -6.64 -18.83
C THR A 388 19.53 -8.16 -18.74
N ASN A 389 20.64 -8.90 -18.90
CA ASN A 389 20.70 -10.35 -18.83
C ASN A 389 22.09 -10.85 -18.39
N LEU A 390 22.24 -12.16 -18.20
CA LEU A 390 23.53 -12.85 -18.18
C LEU A 390 23.92 -13.28 -19.59
N ALA A 391 25.22 -13.38 -19.89
CA ALA A 391 25.69 -13.82 -21.19
C ALA A 391 25.26 -15.25 -21.54
N ASN A 392 25.14 -15.53 -22.84
CA ASN A 392 24.74 -16.84 -23.34
C ASN A 392 25.94 -17.80 -23.38
N THR A 393 25.73 -19.01 -22.85
CA THR A 393 26.68 -20.12 -22.85
C THR A 393 26.16 -21.26 -23.73
N ARG A 394 27.07 -22.09 -24.24
CA ARG A 394 26.73 -23.34 -24.92
C ARG A 394 27.20 -24.51 -24.05
N PRO A 395 26.33 -25.29 -23.36
CA PRO A 395 24.87 -25.18 -23.16
C PRO A 395 24.37 -24.13 -22.12
N PRO A 396 23.04 -23.87 -22.02
CA PRO A 396 22.46 -22.82 -21.16
C PRO A 396 22.51 -23.08 -19.63
N ASN A 397 22.84 -24.31 -19.21
CA ASN A 397 23.06 -24.69 -17.82
C ASN A 397 24.52 -24.52 -17.37
N GLN A 398 25.39 -23.89 -18.17
CA GLN A 398 26.74 -23.54 -17.73
C GLN A 398 26.78 -22.18 -17.01
N VAL A 399 27.81 -21.98 -16.20
CA VAL A 399 28.15 -20.67 -15.62
C VAL A 399 28.69 -19.76 -16.74
N PRO A 400 28.21 -18.51 -16.88
CA PRO A 400 28.64 -17.59 -17.93
C PRO A 400 30.01 -16.97 -17.65
N PHE A 401 31.07 -17.77 -17.71
CA PHE A 401 32.46 -17.31 -17.57
C PHE A 401 33.04 -16.76 -18.89
N PRO A 402 34.11 -15.93 -18.87
CA PRO A 402 34.60 -15.22 -20.06
C PRO A 402 35.14 -16.16 -21.14
N ARG A 403 35.59 -17.36 -20.75
CA ARG A 403 36.04 -18.45 -21.65
C ARG A 403 34.91 -19.09 -22.47
N ASN A 404 33.67 -19.11 -21.95
CA ASN A 404 32.53 -19.82 -22.54
C ASN A 404 31.51 -18.89 -23.22
N CYS A 405 31.73 -17.57 -23.14
CA CYS A 405 30.81 -16.56 -23.67
C CYS A 405 31.40 -15.92 -24.95
N PRO A 406 30.65 -15.82 -26.05
CA PRO A 406 31.05 -15.05 -27.22
C PRO A 406 31.02 -13.55 -26.89
N MET A 407 31.94 -12.78 -27.48
CA MET A 407 31.98 -11.33 -27.32
C MET A 407 30.92 -10.66 -28.20
N ILE A 408 29.95 -10.00 -27.59
CA ILE A 408 28.98 -9.13 -28.28
C ILE A 408 29.47 -7.69 -28.17
N TYR A 409 29.65 -7.02 -29.31
CA TYR A 409 29.95 -5.59 -29.39
C TYR A 409 29.40 -4.99 -30.70
N PRO A 410 28.75 -3.81 -30.67
CA PRO A 410 28.24 -3.15 -31.87
C PRO A 410 29.37 -2.91 -32.90
N GLY A 411 29.19 -3.44 -34.12
CA GLY A 411 30.15 -3.32 -35.22
C GLY A 411 31.27 -4.37 -35.27
N SER A 412 31.29 -5.37 -34.38
CA SER A 412 32.29 -6.45 -34.40
C SER A 412 31.78 -7.68 -35.17
N GLN A 413 32.53 -8.15 -36.19
CA GLN A 413 32.25 -9.40 -36.91
C GLN A 413 33.03 -10.63 -36.37
N SER A 414 33.77 -10.53 -35.26
CA SER A 414 34.66 -11.62 -34.80
C SER A 414 33.98 -12.66 -33.91
N ASN A 415 34.20 -13.94 -34.20
CA ASN A 415 33.86 -15.11 -33.37
C ASN A 415 34.77 -15.26 -32.13
N GLN A 416 35.18 -14.15 -31.49
CA GLN A 416 36.06 -14.18 -30.32
C GLN A 416 35.30 -14.38 -29.00
N THR A 417 35.95 -14.99 -28.01
CA THR A 417 35.43 -15.08 -26.64
C THR A 417 35.62 -13.76 -25.89
N VAL A 418 34.84 -13.53 -24.84
CA VAL A 418 35.00 -12.36 -23.95
C VAL A 418 36.40 -12.34 -23.33
N ALA A 419 36.93 -13.51 -22.92
CA ALA A 419 38.29 -13.64 -22.41
C ALA A 419 39.35 -13.10 -23.39
N ASN A 420 39.33 -13.57 -24.64
CA ASN A 420 40.33 -13.18 -25.63
C ASN A 420 40.22 -11.69 -25.99
N HIS A 421 38.99 -11.16 -26.08
CA HIS A 421 38.77 -9.73 -26.34
C HIS A 421 39.35 -8.84 -25.24
N PHE A 422 39.04 -9.13 -23.97
CA PHE A 422 39.51 -8.32 -22.85
C PHE A 422 41.03 -8.42 -22.65
N GLN A 423 41.61 -9.61 -22.85
CA GLN A 423 43.05 -9.79 -22.79
C GLN A 423 43.79 -8.99 -23.89
N ALA A 424 43.23 -8.91 -25.11
CA ALA A 424 43.84 -8.18 -26.22
C ALA A 424 43.63 -6.67 -26.17
N GLN A 425 42.45 -6.18 -25.76
CA GLN A 425 42.09 -4.76 -25.80
C GLN A 425 42.27 -4.04 -24.46
N TYR A 426 42.18 -4.76 -23.35
CA TYR A 426 42.18 -4.20 -21.99
C TYR A 426 43.05 -5.05 -21.04
N PRO A 427 44.35 -5.25 -21.33
CA PRO A 427 45.21 -6.18 -20.57
C PRO A 427 45.29 -5.84 -19.07
N ALA A 428 45.13 -4.58 -18.69
CA ALA A 428 45.07 -4.12 -17.29
C ALA A 428 43.84 -4.63 -16.50
N SER A 429 42.83 -5.22 -17.17
CA SER A 429 41.62 -5.76 -16.52
C SER A 429 41.83 -7.11 -15.81
N ALA A 430 42.98 -7.77 -16.00
CA ALA A 430 43.30 -9.13 -15.53
C ALA A 430 42.37 -10.26 -16.04
N VAL A 431 41.35 -9.95 -16.84
CA VAL A 431 40.43 -10.95 -17.41
C VAL A 431 41.15 -11.81 -18.44
N ASN A 432 41.10 -13.13 -18.24
CA ASN A 432 41.74 -14.13 -19.08
C ASN A 432 40.92 -15.44 -19.10
N GLN A 433 41.38 -16.46 -19.82
CA GLN A 433 40.64 -17.73 -19.98
C GLN A 433 40.42 -18.52 -18.68
N ARG A 434 41.21 -18.28 -17.63
CA ARG A 434 41.04 -18.87 -16.29
C ARG A 434 40.16 -18.04 -15.35
N SER A 435 39.71 -16.85 -15.76
CA SER A 435 38.81 -16.03 -14.93
C SER A 435 37.48 -16.76 -14.65
N GLU A 436 37.02 -16.63 -13.41
CA GLU A 436 35.71 -17.10 -12.94
C GLU A 436 34.70 -15.94 -12.79
N ASP A 437 34.96 -14.79 -13.43
CA ASP A 437 34.05 -13.67 -13.44
C ASP A 437 32.76 -14.01 -14.20
N ILE A 438 31.61 -13.68 -13.63
CA ILE A 438 30.33 -13.82 -14.32
C ILE A 438 30.21 -12.72 -15.38
N VAL A 439 29.93 -13.12 -16.63
CA VAL A 439 29.73 -12.20 -17.76
C VAL A 439 28.25 -11.80 -17.82
N VAL A 440 28.02 -10.49 -17.78
CA VAL A 440 26.69 -9.88 -17.91
C VAL A 440 26.51 -9.25 -19.29
N VAL A 441 25.25 -9.05 -19.69
CA VAL A 441 24.87 -8.28 -20.88
C VAL A 441 24.44 -6.88 -20.44
N LEU A 442 25.03 -5.87 -21.07
CA LEU A 442 24.66 -4.47 -20.92
C LEU A 442 23.86 -3.99 -22.13
N GLY A 443 22.78 -3.25 -21.88
CA GLY A 443 21.93 -2.69 -22.93
C GLY A 443 20.99 -3.68 -23.60
N ASP A 444 20.26 -3.22 -24.61
CA ASP A 444 19.20 -3.98 -25.30
C ASP A 444 19.34 -3.88 -26.83
N GLY A 445 18.79 -4.87 -27.54
CA GLY A 445 18.78 -4.93 -29.01
C GLY A 445 20.18 -4.87 -29.63
N ALA A 446 20.33 -4.10 -30.71
CA ALA A 446 21.59 -3.95 -31.44
C ALA A 446 22.74 -3.30 -30.65
N PHE A 447 22.46 -2.73 -29.47
CA PHE A 447 23.45 -2.07 -28.61
C PHE A 447 23.99 -2.94 -27.49
N GLN A 448 23.61 -4.24 -27.45
CA GLN A 448 24.06 -5.19 -26.44
C GLN A 448 25.58 -5.34 -26.41
N LYS A 449 26.14 -5.44 -25.20
CA LYS A 449 27.57 -5.68 -24.95
C LYS A 449 27.75 -6.71 -23.84
N THR A 450 28.59 -7.72 -24.07
CA THR A 450 29.00 -8.67 -23.02
C THR A 450 30.21 -8.14 -22.26
N VAL A 451 30.13 -8.09 -20.93
CA VAL A 451 31.20 -7.55 -20.09
C VAL A 451 31.37 -8.41 -18.82
N PRO A 452 32.60 -8.76 -18.39
CA PRO A 452 32.86 -9.41 -17.10
C PRO A 452 32.42 -8.52 -15.91
N ALA A 453 31.78 -9.10 -14.90
CA ALA A 453 31.28 -8.36 -13.74
C ALA A 453 32.38 -7.74 -12.85
N SER A 454 33.61 -8.24 -12.92
CA SER A 454 34.79 -7.63 -12.29
C SER A 454 35.12 -6.24 -12.88
N CYS A 455 34.85 -6.07 -14.17
CA CYS A 455 35.10 -4.86 -14.96
C CYS A 455 33.96 -3.82 -14.89
N LEU A 456 33.08 -3.94 -13.88
CA LEU A 456 31.89 -3.13 -13.72
C LEU A 456 31.73 -2.68 -12.27
N GLU A 457 31.63 -1.38 -12.06
CA GLU A 457 31.31 -0.77 -10.78
C GLU A 457 29.80 -0.61 -10.64
N VAL A 458 29.25 -0.94 -9.46
CA VAL A 458 27.84 -0.70 -9.16
C VAL A 458 27.65 0.78 -8.82
N ILE A 459 26.74 1.47 -9.52
CA ILE A 459 26.41 2.86 -9.19
C ILE A 459 25.73 2.89 -7.81
N PRO A 460 26.19 3.72 -6.84
CA PRO A 460 25.64 3.72 -5.49
C PRO A 460 24.17 4.19 -5.41
N GLY A 461 23.53 3.90 -4.27
CA GLY A 461 22.19 4.43 -3.97
C GLY A 461 21.06 3.87 -4.84
N GLN A 462 21.23 2.68 -5.42
CA GLN A 462 20.22 2.02 -6.24
C GLN A 462 19.28 1.15 -5.41
N VAL A 463 17.98 1.49 -5.46
CA VAL A 463 16.92 0.74 -4.78
C VAL A 463 16.62 -0.55 -5.53
N ASN A 464 16.57 -1.68 -4.81
CA ASN A 464 16.01 -2.92 -5.33
C ASN A 464 14.48 -2.79 -5.40
N ARG A 465 13.91 -2.98 -6.59
CA ARG A 465 12.47 -2.85 -6.85
C ARG A 465 11.71 -4.17 -6.79
N ASN A 466 12.38 -5.28 -6.46
CA ASN A 466 11.76 -6.58 -6.34
C ASN A 466 10.77 -6.60 -5.16
N VAL A 467 9.48 -6.74 -5.48
CA VAL A 467 8.37 -6.67 -4.51
C VAL A 467 8.27 -7.90 -3.59
N THR A 468 8.98 -8.99 -3.89
CA THR A 468 8.94 -10.21 -3.07
C THR A 468 9.64 -10.03 -1.72
N GLU A 469 10.55 -9.05 -1.61
CA GLU A 469 11.32 -8.80 -0.41
C GLU A 469 10.90 -7.50 0.29
N LYS A 470 10.69 -7.58 1.60
CA LYS A 470 10.17 -6.46 2.41
C LYS A 470 11.20 -6.04 3.45
N PRO A 471 11.47 -4.73 3.64
CA PRO A 471 12.42 -4.25 4.62
C PRO A 471 11.87 -4.42 6.05
N LYS A 472 11.99 -5.63 6.62
CA LYS A 472 11.51 -5.99 7.97
C LYS A 472 12.06 -5.05 9.05
N ALA A 473 13.30 -4.57 8.89
CA ALA A 473 13.96 -3.58 9.75
C ALA A 473 13.30 -2.18 9.76
N GLY A 474 12.38 -1.89 8.84
CA GLY A 474 11.60 -0.66 8.81
C GLY A 474 10.45 -0.58 9.83
N ILE A 475 10.15 -1.67 10.55
CA ILE A 475 9.03 -1.71 11.49
C ILE A 475 9.47 -1.12 12.85
N ARG A 476 8.96 0.08 13.17
CA ARG A 476 9.34 0.86 14.37
C ARG A 476 8.10 1.22 15.20
N ASN A 477 8.21 1.15 16.53
CA ASN A 477 7.16 1.63 17.42
C ASN A 477 7.00 3.17 17.31
N PRO A 478 5.88 3.76 17.75
CA PRO A 478 5.59 5.19 17.59
C PRO A 478 6.67 6.12 18.15
N ILE A 479 7.18 5.84 19.35
CA ILE A 479 8.25 6.63 19.98
C ILE A 479 9.51 6.63 19.09
N ARG A 480 10.05 5.45 18.74
CA ARG A 480 11.25 5.36 17.87
C ARG A 480 11.01 5.95 16.48
N ASN A 481 9.77 5.96 15.98
CA ASN A 481 9.45 6.58 14.69
C ASN A 481 9.47 8.11 14.80
N ARG A 482 8.86 8.68 15.84
CA ARG A 482 8.90 10.11 16.20
C ARG A 482 10.33 10.59 16.41
N ASP A 483 11.12 9.83 17.17
CA ASP A 483 12.50 10.18 17.54
C ASP A 483 13.48 10.09 16.36
N MET A 484 13.09 9.49 15.23
CA MET A 484 13.81 9.62 13.96
C MET A 484 13.37 10.85 13.16
N ILE A 485 12.07 11.20 13.21
CA ILE A 485 11.50 12.33 12.47
C ILE A 485 12.00 13.67 13.05
N LEU A 486 12.03 13.82 14.37
CA LEU A 486 12.39 15.08 15.05
C LEU A 486 13.82 15.57 14.74
N PRO A 487 14.90 14.80 15.01
CA PRO A 487 16.26 15.23 14.70
C PRO A 487 16.63 14.99 13.22
N GLY A 488 16.55 13.74 12.75
CA GLY A 488 17.06 13.36 11.43
C GLY A 488 16.10 13.72 10.29
N GLY A 489 14.81 13.46 10.46
CA GLY A 489 13.80 13.75 9.44
C GLY A 489 13.68 15.23 9.14
N ARG A 490 13.59 16.04 10.19
CA ARG A 490 13.54 17.50 10.08
C ARG A 490 14.81 18.05 9.45
N ASP A 491 16.01 17.71 9.93
CA ASP A 491 17.26 18.27 9.37
C ASP A 491 17.38 18.04 7.87
N VAL A 492 17.07 16.83 7.38
CA VAL A 492 17.18 16.48 5.95
C VAL A 492 16.45 17.47 5.04
N PHE A 493 15.29 17.98 5.45
CA PHE A 493 14.51 18.98 4.69
C PHE A 493 14.71 20.42 5.15
N PHE A 494 15.03 20.64 6.43
CA PHE A 494 15.19 21.95 7.03
C PHE A 494 16.15 21.93 8.23
N THR A 495 17.29 22.58 8.09
CA THR A 495 18.32 22.70 9.14
C THR A 495 18.42 24.12 9.66
N SER A 496 18.86 24.31 10.91
CA SER A 496 19.10 25.63 11.48
C SER A 496 20.51 26.19 11.18
N THR A 497 21.45 25.35 10.75
CA THR A 497 22.87 25.66 10.59
C THR A 497 23.43 25.14 9.25
N GLY A 498 24.48 25.77 8.72
CA GLY A 498 25.15 25.32 7.49
C GLY A 498 24.43 25.73 6.19
N ASP A 499 24.06 24.76 5.35
CA ASP A 499 23.51 24.98 4.00
C ASP A 499 22.12 25.66 4.02
N GLN A 500 22.07 26.92 3.57
CA GLN A 500 20.85 27.75 3.52
C GLN A 500 19.98 27.50 2.26
N SER A 501 20.34 26.56 1.37
CA SER A 501 19.57 26.31 0.14
C SER A 501 18.17 25.72 0.38
N GLY A 502 17.28 25.90 -0.59
CA GLY A 502 15.88 25.46 -0.49
C GLY A 502 15.07 26.42 0.40
N ALA A 503 14.21 25.88 1.26
CA ALA A 503 13.23 26.65 2.06
C ALA A 503 13.79 27.91 2.73
N ARG A 504 14.99 27.86 3.32
CA ARG A 504 15.61 29.04 3.95
C ARG A 504 16.01 30.13 2.97
N GLN A 505 16.47 29.78 1.77
CA GLN A 505 16.77 30.75 0.72
C GLN A 505 15.49 31.49 0.29
N PHE A 506 14.35 30.80 0.29
CA PHE A 506 13.01 31.35 0.07
C PHE A 506 12.40 32.02 1.31
N ASP A 507 13.21 32.34 2.33
CA ASP A 507 12.78 32.98 3.58
C ASP A 507 11.63 32.25 4.29
N PHE A 508 11.56 30.91 4.16
CA PHE A 508 10.63 30.10 4.94
C PHE A 508 11.33 29.56 6.18
N ASP A 509 10.60 29.48 7.29
CA ASP A 509 11.00 28.79 8.51
C ASP A 509 10.10 27.58 8.79
N LEU A 510 10.59 26.65 9.61
CA LEU A 510 9.88 25.44 9.98
C LEU A 510 9.90 25.26 11.49
N ALA A 511 8.76 25.01 12.12
CA ALA A 511 8.69 24.80 13.56
C ALA A 511 9.62 23.67 14.03
N ALA A 512 10.15 23.79 15.25
CA ALA A 512 11.02 22.79 15.86
C ALA A 512 10.25 21.58 16.43
N GLN A 513 8.97 21.78 16.77
CA GLN A 513 8.11 20.79 17.42
C GLN A 513 7.07 20.22 16.44
N LEU A 514 6.58 19.02 16.76
CA LEU A 514 5.45 18.41 16.08
C LEU A 514 4.14 19.08 16.47
N VAL A 515 3.23 19.22 15.51
CA VAL A 515 1.87 19.75 15.75
C VAL A 515 1.13 18.87 16.76
N ARG A 516 0.69 19.48 17.85
CA ARG A 516 -0.25 18.87 18.79
C ARG A 516 -1.66 18.94 18.19
N VAL A 517 -2.34 17.80 18.13
CA VAL A 517 -3.73 17.68 17.66
C VAL A 517 -4.62 17.21 18.80
N PRO A 518 -5.79 17.84 19.03
CA PRO A 518 -6.80 17.29 19.93
C PRO A 518 -7.35 15.99 19.33
N ILE A 519 -7.81 15.08 20.17
CA ILE A 519 -8.48 13.87 19.73
C ILE A 519 -9.89 13.78 20.31
N VAL A 520 -10.80 13.18 19.55
CA VAL A 520 -12.06 12.66 20.07
C VAL A 520 -11.89 11.16 20.26
N LYS A 521 -12.23 10.67 21.44
CA LYS A 521 -12.25 9.22 21.72
C LYS A 521 -13.65 8.70 21.39
N LEU A 522 -13.73 7.84 20.38
CA LEU A 522 -14.93 7.08 20.07
C LEU A 522 -14.95 5.79 20.89
N ASP A 523 -16.11 5.47 21.46
CA ASP A 523 -16.37 4.18 22.09
C ASP A 523 -16.57 3.09 21.02
N HIS A 524 -16.26 1.86 21.40
CA HIS A 524 -16.58 0.71 20.56
C HIS A 524 -18.09 0.44 20.59
N PRO A 525 -18.70 -0.06 19.49
CA PRO A 525 -20.09 -0.51 19.53
C PRO A 525 -20.26 -1.70 20.49
N SER A 526 -21.49 -2.00 20.88
CA SER A 526 -21.86 -3.31 21.40
C SER A 526 -22.06 -4.30 20.25
N LEU A 527 -21.48 -5.49 20.37
CA LEU A 527 -21.62 -6.58 19.40
C LEU A 527 -22.49 -7.69 19.97
N ARG A 528 -23.35 -8.27 19.14
CA ARG A 528 -24.21 -9.41 19.46
C ARG A 528 -23.82 -10.65 18.65
N TYR A 529 -23.79 -11.76 19.39
CA TYR A 529 -23.79 -13.12 18.87
C TYR A 529 -25.14 -13.77 19.23
N ARG A 530 -25.40 -15.00 18.76
CA ARG A 530 -26.62 -15.73 19.15
C ARG A 530 -26.57 -16.00 20.66
N GLN A 531 -27.65 -15.65 21.37
CA GLN A 531 -27.78 -15.98 22.79
C GLN A 531 -27.82 -17.50 22.98
N HIS A 532 -26.95 -18.03 23.83
CA HIS A 532 -27.07 -19.39 24.33
C HIS A 532 -28.24 -19.41 25.31
N ARG A 533 -29.35 -20.09 24.97
CA ARG A 533 -30.32 -20.51 25.98
C ARG A 533 -29.68 -21.65 26.75
N ASP A 534 -29.21 -21.38 27.96
CA ASP A 534 -28.75 -22.44 28.87
C ASP A 534 -29.93 -23.33 29.25
N LEU A 535 -30.03 -24.49 28.60
CA LEU A 535 -30.97 -25.57 28.90
C LEU A 535 -30.64 -26.28 30.24
N ARG A 536 -29.95 -25.61 31.18
CA ARG A 536 -29.40 -26.19 32.42
C ARG A 536 -29.44 -25.27 33.65
N SER A 537 -30.09 -24.10 33.61
CA SER A 537 -30.17 -23.17 34.75
C SER A 537 -31.56 -23.08 35.41
N THR A 538 -32.14 -24.23 35.75
CA THR A 538 -33.26 -24.31 36.72
C THR A 538 -32.75 -24.25 38.17
N GLN A 539 -31.92 -23.26 38.50
CA GLN A 539 -31.55 -22.96 39.88
C GLN A 539 -31.37 -21.46 40.09
N THR A 540 -32.30 -20.89 40.84
CA THR A 540 -32.27 -19.52 41.36
C THR A 540 -31.16 -19.35 42.38
N ASN A 541 -30.31 -18.33 42.22
CA ASN A 541 -29.87 -17.53 43.36
C ASN A 541 -29.36 -16.15 42.90
N ILE A 542 -29.74 -15.13 43.67
CA ILE A 542 -29.62 -13.71 43.31
C ILE A 542 -28.40 -13.11 44.03
N LEU A 543 -27.50 -12.50 43.27
CA LEU A 543 -26.61 -11.44 43.75
C LEU A 543 -26.52 -10.34 42.66
N PRO A 544 -26.71 -9.05 43.01
CA PRO A 544 -26.81 -7.98 42.04
C PRO A 544 -25.43 -7.39 41.69
N GLU A 545 -24.61 -8.15 40.96
CA GLU A 545 -23.60 -7.52 40.11
C GLU A 545 -24.28 -6.92 38.87
N LYS A 546 -23.74 -5.81 38.33
CA LYS A 546 -24.17 -5.20 37.06
C LYS A 546 -23.85 -6.14 35.89
N ARG A 547 -24.67 -7.18 35.72
CA ARG A 547 -24.54 -8.16 34.62
C ARG A 547 -24.91 -7.49 33.31
N SER A 548 -23.92 -7.31 32.44
CA SER A 548 -24.12 -7.18 30.99
C SER A 548 -24.97 -8.36 30.48
N ASN A 549 -25.76 -8.16 29.44
CA ASN A 549 -26.62 -9.22 28.93
C ASN A 549 -25.79 -10.41 28.47
N PRO A 550 -26.27 -11.67 28.59
CA PRO A 550 -25.50 -12.86 28.21
C PRO A 550 -25.00 -12.88 26.75
N GLY A 551 -25.58 -12.07 25.86
CA GLY A 551 -25.14 -11.90 24.46
C GLY A 551 -24.03 -10.87 24.24
N ASP A 552 -23.70 -10.05 25.23
CA ASP A 552 -22.78 -8.92 25.08
C ASP A 552 -21.32 -9.40 25.04
N VAL A 553 -20.54 -8.84 24.11
CA VAL A 553 -19.14 -9.21 23.91
C VAL A 553 -18.21 -8.27 24.70
N ALA A 554 -17.51 -8.83 25.69
CA ALA A 554 -16.42 -8.14 26.36
C ALA A 554 -15.27 -7.84 25.37
N MET A 555 -15.19 -6.58 24.92
CA MET A 555 -14.17 -6.10 24.00
C MET A 555 -13.02 -5.43 24.75
N LYS A 556 -11.78 -5.72 24.33
CA LYS A 556 -10.58 -5.07 24.87
C LYS A 556 -9.67 -4.61 23.75
N TYR A 557 -9.45 -3.30 23.66
CA TYR A 557 -8.64 -2.66 22.62
C TYR A 557 -9.06 -3.07 21.19
N GLY A 558 -10.36 -3.03 20.90
CA GLY A 558 -10.91 -3.39 19.58
C GLY A 558 -10.72 -4.85 19.19
N ALA A 559 -10.62 -5.77 20.16
CA ALA A 559 -10.51 -7.21 19.94
C ALA A 559 -11.39 -7.99 20.93
N TRP A 560 -11.89 -9.13 20.48
CA TRP A 560 -12.66 -10.11 21.25
C TRP A 560 -12.32 -11.54 20.76
N ASN A 561 -13.04 -12.55 21.23
CA ASN A 561 -12.90 -13.94 20.79
C ASN A 561 -14.27 -14.62 20.61
N LEU A 562 -14.28 -15.83 20.04
CA LEU A 562 -15.49 -16.65 19.85
C LEU A 562 -15.77 -17.62 21.01
N LYS A 563 -15.10 -17.46 22.17
CA LYS A 563 -15.24 -18.42 23.27
C LYS A 563 -16.68 -18.40 23.79
N ASP A 564 -17.31 -19.57 23.83
CA ASP A 564 -18.67 -19.78 24.30
C ASP A 564 -19.73 -18.97 23.50
N ARG A 565 -19.45 -18.66 22.21
CA ARG A 565 -20.33 -17.93 21.29
C ARG A 565 -20.71 -18.75 20.06
N SER A 566 -21.96 -18.58 19.59
CA SER A 566 -22.43 -19.06 18.28
C SER A 566 -22.76 -17.88 17.37
N PHE A 567 -22.56 -18.03 16.06
CA PHE A 567 -22.84 -16.98 15.08
C PHE A 567 -24.30 -16.52 15.13
N PHE A 568 -24.53 -15.22 14.92
CA PHE A 568 -25.84 -14.58 15.01
C PHE A 568 -26.87 -15.29 14.09
N LYS A 569 -26.51 -15.45 12.81
CA LYS A 569 -27.17 -16.33 11.84
C LYS A 569 -26.11 -17.31 11.30
N PRO A 570 -26.03 -18.56 11.79
CA PRO A 570 -25.19 -19.57 11.19
C PRO A 570 -25.80 -20.04 9.86
N ALA A 571 -24.96 -20.48 8.94
CA ALA A 571 -25.37 -21.01 7.64
C ALA A 571 -26.31 -22.21 7.77
N SER A 572 -27.21 -22.35 6.80
CA SER A 572 -28.05 -23.54 6.59
C SER A 572 -27.24 -24.80 6.27
N SER A 573 -27.90 -25.90 5.89
CA SER A 573 -27.22 -27.16 5.62
C SER A 573 -26.32 -27.10 4.37
N PHE A 574 -25.15 -27.70 4.46
CA PHE A 574 -24.23 -27.87 3.34
C PHE A 574 -23.35 -29.11 3.50
N ASN A 575 -23.08 -29.78 2.39
CA ASN A 575 -22.11 -30.86 2.30
C ASN A 575 -20.72 -30.25 2.07
N TRP A 576 -19.73 -30.67 2.85
CA TRP A 576 -18.34 -30.25 2.71
C TRP A 576 -17.37 -31.41 2.86
N THR A 577 -16.15 -31.24 2.36
CA THR A 577 -15.05 -32.19 2.57
C THR A 577 -13.71 -31.46 2.61
N TYR A 578 -12.64 -32.20 2.90
CA TYR A 578 -11.27 -31.71 2.88
C TYR A 578 -10.35 -32.65 2.09
N ILE A 579 -9.38 -32.06 1.39
CA ILE A 579 -8.35 -32.79 0.64
C ILE A 579 -6.97 -32.17 0.87
N GLU A 580 -5.92 -32.95 0.68
CA GLU A 580 -4.54 -32.48 0.61
C GLU A 580 -4.07 -32.50 -0.85
N LEU A 581 -3.50 -31.39 -1.33
CA LEU A 581 -2.75 -31.38 -2.58
C LEU A 581 -1.27 -31.66 -2.27
N THR A 582 -0.68 -32.66 -2.92
CA THR A 582 0.74 -33.03 -2.76
C THR A 582 1.54 -32.85 -4.05
N LEU A 583 2.82 -32.53 -3.92
CA LEU A 583 3.76 -32.52 -5.04
C LEU A 583 4.22 -33.94 -5.35
N THR A 584 4.61 -34.21 -6.60
CA THR A 584 5.40 -35.40 -6.93
C THR A 584 6.69 -35.43 -6.08
N ASN A 585 6.92 -36.54 -5.35
CA ASN A 585 7.99 -36.73 -4.37
C ASN A 585 7.93 -35.77 -3.15
N GLY A 586 6.81 -35.09 -2.92
CA GLY A 586 6.56 -34.33 -1.70
C GLY A 586 6.01 -35.22 -0.59
N HIS A 587 6.34 -34.90 0.66
CA HIS A 587 5.73 -35.54 1.83
C HIS A 587 4.22 -35.27 1.86
N ALA A 588 3.42 -36.25 2.27
CA ALA A 588 2.00 -36.09 2.57
C ALA A 588 1.79 -35.88 4.09
N CYS A 589 0.62 -35.38 4.48
CA CYS A 589 0.15 -35.48 5.86
C CYS A 589 -0.25 -36.92 6.18
N SER A 590 -0.14 -37.35 7.46
CA SER A 590 -0.68 -38.66 7.84
C SER A 590 -2.21 -38.65 7.80
N ARG A 591 -2.82 -39.80 7.50
CA ARG A 591 -4.28 -39.95 7.49
C ARG A 591 -4.90 -39.49 8.80
N ASP A 592 -4.31 -39.86 9.94
CA ASP A 592 -4.79 -39.49 11.26
C ASP A 592 -4.71 -37.98 11.51
N SER A 593 -3.65 -37.31 11.04
CA SER A 593 -3.51 -35.85 11.12
C SER A 593 -4.61 -35.13 10.34
N MET A 594 -4.94 -35.64 9.15
CA MET A 594 -5.99 -35.08 8.29
C MET A 594 -7.39 -35.37 8.85
N THR A 595 -7.62 -36.55 9.41
CA THR A 595 -8.85 -36.90 10.13
C THR A 595 -9.05 -36.07 11.39
N ALA A 596 -7.99 -35.86 12.19
CA ALA A 596 -8.03 -34.99 13.36
C ALA A 596 -8.35 -33.53 13.00
N PHE A 597 -7.79 -33.03 11.89
CA PHE A 597 -8.15 -31.70 11.35
C PHE A 597 -9.62 -31.63 10.91
N GLY A 598 -10.09 -32.62 10.16
CA GLY A 598 -11.49 -32.71 9.72
C GLY A 598 -12.48 -32.74 10.88
N ASN A 599 -12.24 -33.62 11.85
CA ASN A 599 -13.07 -33.76 13.05
C ASN A 599 -13.04 -32.49 13.91
N GLY A 600 -11.86 -31.90 14.12
CA GLY A 600 -11.71 -30.64 14.84
C GLY A 600 -12.47 -29.49 14.17
N LEU A 601 -12.39 -29.37 12.84
CA LEU A 601 -13.17 -28.37 12.11
C LEU A 601 -14.68 -28.63 12.23
N MET A 602 -15.12 -29.89 12.09
CA MET A 602 -16.52 -30.28 12.24
C MET A 602 -17.07 -29.95 13.64
N GLU A 603 -16.29 -30.17 14.69
CA GLU A 603 -16.62 -29.79 16.06
C GLU A 603 -16.76 -28.27 16.22
N GLN A 604 -15.83 -27.49 15.66
CA GLN A 604 -15.91 -26.02 15.72
C GLN A 604 -17.07 -25.46 14.90
N LEU A 605 -17.41 -26.04 13.74
CA LEU A 605 -18.61 -25.69 12.96
C LEU A 605 -19.88 -25.86 13.81
N LYS A 606 -20.00 -26.99 14.55
CA LYS A 606 -21.11 -27.22 15.48
C LYS A 606 -21.14 -26.19 16.62
N LYS A 607 -19.98 -25.92 17.26
CA LYS A 607 -19.86 -24.93 18.36
C LYS A 607 -20.33 -23.53 17.95
N VAL A 608 -19.98 -23.07 16.75
CA VAL A 608 -20.43 -21.77 16.24
C VAL A 608 -21.87 -21.76 15.67
N GLY A 609 -22.59 -22.88 15.76
CA GLY A 609 -24.02 -22.99 15.42
C GLY A 609 -24.34 -23.56 14.03
N MET A 610 -23.36 -23.92 13.21
CA MET A 610 -23.57 -24.63 11.93
C MET A 610 -23.78 -26.13 12.16
N THR A 611 -24.84 -26.48 12.90
CA THR A 611 -25.14 -27.87 13.31
C THR A 611 -25.50 -28.80 12.15
N HIS A 612 -25.98 -28.23 11.04
CA HIS A 612 -26.42 -28.97 9.84
C HIS A 612 -25.35 -29.05 8.73
N ALA A 613 -24.11 -28.68 9.01
CA ALA A 613 -22.99 -28.97 8.12
C ALA A 613 -22.72 -30.49 8.11
N GLN A 614 -22.50 -31.08 6.93
CA GLN A 614 -22.25 -32.52 6.77
C GLN A 614 -20.86 -32.74 6.18
N LEU A 615 -19.99 -33.41 6.94
CA LEU A 615 -18.69 -33.85 6.45
C LEU A 615 -18.87 -35.12 5.60
N VAL A 616 -18.56 -35.03 4.31
CA VAL A 616 -18.46 -36.18 3.43
C VAL A 616 -17.07 -36.78 3.57
N GLY A 617 -17.00 -38.01 4.10
CA GLY A 617 -15.78 -38.79 4.17
C GLY A 617 -15.30 -39.23 2.78
N LEU A 618 -13.98 -39.34 2.61
CA LEU A 618 -13.33 -39.78 1.38
C LEU A 618 -12.34 -40.91 1.70
N ASP A 619 -12.34 -41.97 0.89
CA ASP A 619 -11.40 -43.09 1.06
C ASP A 619 -9.94 -42.62 0.99
N ASN A 620 -9.68 -41.68 0.08
CA ASN A 620 -8.40 -41.00 -0.05
C ASN A 620 -8.61 -39.47 -0.04
N HIS A 621 -7.90 -38.78 0.85
CA HIS A 621 -7.86 -37.31 0.94
C HIS A 621 -6.72 -36.70 0.10
N GLN A 622 -5.70 -37.49 -0.28
CA GLN A 622 -4.56 -37.02 -1.06
C GLN A 622 -4.92 -36.87 -2.54
N ARG A 623 -4.47 -35.78 -3.17
CA ARG A 623 -4.50 -35.57 -4.63
C ARG A 623 -3.10 -35.14 -5.07
N SER A 624 -2.44 -36.00 -5.84
CA SER A 624 -1.08 -35.75 -6.32
C SER A 624 -1.10 -34.86 -7.57
N LEU A 625 -0.22 -33.87 -7.60
CA LEU A 625 0.05 -33.01 -8.75
C LEU A 625 1.40 -33.41 -9.36
N GLY A 626 1.40 -33.55 -10.69
CA GLY A 626 2.55 -34.01 -11.46
C GLY A 626 3.74 -33.04 -11.40
N ARG A 627 4.96 -33.55 -11.60
CA ARG A 627 6.19 -32.75 -11.48
C ARG A 627 6.26 -31.57 -12.47
N THR A 628 5.61 -31.70 -13.63
CA THR A 628 5.43 -30.63 -14.64
C THR A 628 4.39 -29.58 -14.25
N GLN A 629 3.48 -29.92 -13.34
CA GLN A 629 2.35 -29.06 -12.93
C GLN A 629 2.76 -28.08 -11.82
N ILE A 630 3.89 -28.29 -11.15
CA ILE A 630 4.44 -27.41 -10.10
C ILE A 630 5.96 -27.28 -10.29
N ALA A 631 6.37 -26.81 -11.47
CA ALA A 631 7.76 -26.48 -11.77
C ALA A 631 8.07 -25.01 -11.41
N LYS A 632 9.30 -24.77 -10.92
CA LYS A 632 9.79 -23.44 -10.49
C LYS A 632 10.04 -22.45 -11.64
N ALA A 633 10.02 -22.92 -12.88
CA ALA A 633 9.78 -22.08 -14.05
C ALA A 633 8.30 -22.25 -14.39
N HIS A 634 7.50 -21.20 -14.15
CA HIS A 634 6.08 -21.21 -14.45
C HIS A 634 5.86 -21.13 -15.97
N ASP A 635 6.08 -22.20 -16.72
CA ASP A 635 5.75 -22.20 -18.16
C ASP A 635 4.23 -22.32 -18.39
N GLU A 636 3.80 -21.84 -19.55
CA GLU A 636 2.39 -21.68 -19.89
C GLU A 636 1.64 -23.03 -20.01
N ALA A 637 2.35 -24.09 -20.40
CA ALA A 637 1.80 -25.44 -20.49
C ALA A 637 1.62 -26.05 -19.08
N GLY A 638 2.59 -25.87 -18.19
CA GLY A 638 2.52 -26.27 -16.79
C GLY A 638 1.36 -25.58 -16.04
N ILE A 639 1.18 -24.28 -16.24
CA ILE A 639 0.05 -23.50 -15.65
C ILE A 639 -1.30 -24.06 -16.12
N ARG A 640 -1.47 -24.30 -17.44
CA ARG A 640 -2.69 -24.90 -17.99
C ARG A 640 -2.94 -26.30 -17.42
N GLN A 641 -1.92 -27.15 -17.40
CA GLN A 641 -2.02 -28.53 -16.94
C GLN A 641 -2.38 -28.59 -15.44
N GLN A 642 -1.79 -27.73 -14.62
CA GLN A 642 -2.10 -27.60 -13.18
C GLN A 642 -3.57 -27.22 -12.97
N HIS A 643 -4.04 -26.19 -13.68
CA HIS A 643 -5.41 -25.71 -13.57
C HIS A 643 -6.43 -26.78 -13.98
N GLU A 644 -6.23 -27.47 -15.10
CA GLU A 644 -7.13 -28.54 -15.55
C GLU A 644 -7.11 -29.76 -14.61
N ALA A 645 -5.95 -30.11 -14.03
CA ALA A 645 -5.88 -31.17 -13.03
C ALA A 645 -6.72 -30.84 -11.77
N ILE A 646 -6.65 -29.60 -11.29
CA ILE A 646 -7.45 -29.13 -10.15
C ILE A 646 -8.94 -29.05 -10.51
N ARG A 647 -9.26 -28.56 -11.71
CA ARG A 647 -10.63 -28.49 -12.24
C ARG A 647 -11.30 -29.86 -12.27
N LYS A 648 -10.63 -30.89 -12.81
CA LYS A 648 -11.13 -32.28 -12.80
C LYS A 648 -11.41 -32.79 -11.38
N VAL A 649 -10.49 -32.57 -10.44
CA VAL A 649 -10.67 -32.97 -9.03
C VAL A 649 -11.91 -32.29 -8.41
N LEU A 650 -12.14 -31.01 -8.69
CA LEU A 650 -13.31 -30.29 -8.17
C LEU A 650 -14.63 -30.73 -8.82
N ILE A 651 -14.62 -31.03 -10.12
CA ILE A 651 -15.79 -31.60 -10.84
C ILE A 651 -16.18 -32.95 -10.23
N ASP A 652 -15.22 -33.87 -10.10
CA ASP A 652 -15.43 -35.21 -9.53
C ASP A 652 -16.03 -35.14 -8.12
N LEU A 653 -15.48 -34.26 -7.27
CA LEU A 653 -15.98 -34.05 -5.91
C LEU A 653 -17.39 -33.45 -5.89
N LYS A 654 -17.65 -32.40 -6.69
CA LYS A 654 -18.98 -31.76 -6.75
C LYS A 654 -20.06 -32.74 -7.21
N ALA A 655 -19.80 -33.48 -8.29
CA ALA A 655 -20.75 -34.38 -8.93
C ALA A 655 -21.13 -35.59 -8.05
N ARG A 656 -20.13 -36.29 -7.48
CA ARG A 656 -20.37 -37.55 -6.74
C ARG A 656 -21.04 -37.33 -5.37
N HIS A 657 -20.85 -36.16 -4.77
CA HIS A 657 -21.16 -35.94 -3.34
C HIS A 657 -22.03 -34.70 -3.06
N LYS A 658 -22.50 -34.00 -4.09
CA LYS A 658 -23.27 -32.74 -3.99
C LYS A 658 -22.58 -31.70 -3.09
N LEU A 659 -21.25 -31.63 -3.17
CA LEU A 659 -20.44 -30.78 -2.30
C LEU A 659 -20.61 -29.30 -2.64
N ARG A 660 -20.76 -28.46 -1.60
CA ARG A 660 -20.80 -27.00 -1.70
C ARG A 660 -19.47 -26.35 -1.29
N LEU A 661 -18.68 -27.04 -0.47
CA LEU A 661 -17.38 -26.57 0.05
C LEU A 661 -16.30 -27.66 -0.03
N VAL A 662 -15.10 -27.27 -0.48
CA VAL A 662 -13.87 -28.04 -0.32
C VAL A 662 -12.82 -27.23 0.44
N VAL A 663 -12.25 -27.83 1.49
CA VAL A 663 -11.09 -27.28 2.21
C VAL A 663 -9.81 -27.96 1.68
N LEU A 664 -8.93 -27.19 1.05
CA LEU A 664 -7.70 -27.69 0.42
C LEU A 664 -6.48 -27.37 1.30
N VAL A 665 -5.82 -28.41 1.80
CA VAL A 665 -4.52 -28.32 2.46
C VAL A 665 -3.42 -28.32 1.39
N LEU A 666 -2.62 -27.26 1.34
CA LEU A 666 -1.66 -26.96 0.28
C LEU A 666 -0.22 -27.37 0.65
N PRO A 667 0.61 -27.73 -0.34
CA PRO A 667 2.01 -28.11 -0.14
C PRO A 667 2.93 -26.92 0.12
N SER A 668 2.55 -25.73 -0.31
CA SER A 668 3.36 -24.52 -0.23
C SER A 668 2.48 -23.27 -0.28
N ASN A 669 3.04 -22.11 0.10
CA ASN A 669 2.44 -20.82 -0.14
C ASN A 669 2.76 -20.37 -1.59
N ASP A 670 2.12 -21.01 -2.57
CA ASP A 670 2.32 -20.75 -3.99
C ASP A 670 1.13 -19.97 -4.61
N ALA A 671 1.45 -18.86 -5.28
CA ALA A 671 0.45 -17.94 -5.83
C ALA A 671 -0.18 -18.44 -7.13
N GLU A 672 0.51 -19.24 -7.94
CA GLU A 672 -0.11 -19.86 -9.13
C GLU A 672 -1.08 -20.95 -8.71
N LEU A 673 -0.65 -21.85 -7.82
CA LEU A 673 -1.49 -22.93 -7.29
C LEU A 673 -2.75 -22.38 -6.63
N TYR A 674 -2.62 -21.37 -5.77
CA TYR A 674 -3.78 -20.69 -5.19
C TYR A 674 -4.71 -20.13 -6.28
N SER A 675 -4.15 -19.46 -7.29
CA SER A 675 -4.92 -18.84 -8.36
C SER A 675 -5.61 -19.88 -9.26
N ALA A 676 -4.95 -21.01 -9.56
CA ALA A 676 -5.52 -22.12 -10.32
C ALA A 676 -6.70 -22.77 -9.59
N ILE A 677 -6.61 -22.93 -8.26
CA ILE A 677 -7.73 -23.37 -7.40
C ILE A 677 -8.89 -22.35 -7.44
N LYS A 678 -8.60 -21.05 -7.45
CA LYS A 678 -9.65 -20.02 -7.50
C LYS A 678 -10.33 -19.94 -8.87
N ARG A 679 -9.59 -20.03 -9.98
CA ARG A 679 -10.20 -20.13 -11.32
C ARG A 679 -11.11 -21.36 -11.41
N ALA A 680 -10.59 -22.54 -11.08
CA ALA A 680 -11.32 -23.79 -11.14
C ALA A 680 -12.58 -23.80 -10.24
N GLY A 681 -12.47 -23.36 -8.98
CA GLY A 681 -13.59 -23.35 -8.05
C GLY A 681 -14.61 -22.24 -8.31
N ASP A 682 -14.14 -21.00 -8.50
CA ASP A 682 -14.98 -19.82 -8.53
C ASP A 682 -15.59 -19.53 -9.93
N GLN A 683 -14.90 -19.93 -11.01
CA GLN A 683 -15.30 -19.62 -12.40
C GLN A 683 -15.84 -20.85 -13.14
N ASP A 684 -15.15 -22.00 -13.07
CA ASP A 684 -15.49 -23.15 -13.93
C ASP A 684 -16.47 -24.15 -13.31
N VAL A 685 -16.34 -24.43 -12.00
CA VAL A 685 -17.07 -25.52 -11.33
C VAL A 685 -18.20 -25.02 -10.42
N GLY A 686 -18.12 -23.78 -9.94
CA GLY A 686 -19.11 -23.23 -9.01
C GLY A 686 -19.10 -23.96 -7.65
N ILE A 687 -17.93 -24.15 -7.06
CA ILE A 687 -17.78 -24.75 -5.73
C ILE A 687 -16.89 -23.88 -4.84
N SER A 688 -17.36 -23.58 -3.63
CA SER A 688 -16.59 -22.74 -2.71
C SER A 688 -15.32 -23.46 -2.26
N THR A 689 -14.19 -22.77 -2.37
CA THR A 689 -12.89 -23.30 -1.94
C THR A 689 -12.28 -22.47 -0.81
N ILE A 690 -11.74 -23.15 0.20
CA ILE A 690 -10.94 -22.56 1.28
C ILE A 690 -9.57 -23.23 1.28
N CYS A 691 -8.51 -22.44 1.31
CA CYS A 691 -7.13 -22.93 1.21
C CYS A 691 -6.41 -22.77 2.55
N HIS A 692 -5.65 -23.78 2.95
CA HIS A 692 -4.82 -23.80 4.16
C HIS A 692 -3.40 -24.25 3.79
N VAL A 693 -2.37 -23.46 4.11
CA VAL A 693 -0.97 -23.84 3.83
C VAL A 693 -0.42 -24.62 5.03
N ARG A 694 0.10 -25.83 4.79
CA ARG A 694 0.59 -26.70 5.87
C ARG A 694 1.81 -26.16 6.61
N PHE A 695 2.70 -25.45 5.91
CA PHE A 695 3.95 -24.94 6.46
C PHE A 695 3.82 -23.48 6.91
N TRP A 696 4.37 -23.18 8.09
CA TRP A 696 4.46 -21.82 8.65
C TRP A 696 5.93 -21.43 8.82
N GLU A 697 6.29 -20.17 8.56
CA GLU A 697 7.69 -19.68 8.53
C GLU A 697 8.51 -19.98 9.80
N ASN A 698 7.86 -20.20 10.95
CA ASN A 698 8.53 -20.51 12.22
C ASN A 698 8.38 -21.96 12.71
N SER A 699 7.73 -22.86 11.95
CA SER A 699 7.66 -24.28 12.28
C SER A 699 8.59 -25.07 11.36
N LYS A 700 9.73 -25.49 11.90
CA LYS A 700 10.53 -26.54 11.27
C LYS A 700 9.72 -27.85 11.37
N SER A 701 9.42 -28.43 10.21
CA SER A 701 9.05 -29.85 10.00
C SER A 701 7.85 -30.44 10.75
N SER A 702 6.67 -29.80 10.74
CA SER A 702 5.40 -30.54 10.96
C SER A 702 4.67 -30.83 9.65
N ASN A 703 4.63 -32.11 9.23
CA ASN A 703 3.77 -32.60 8.13
C ASN A 703 2.29 -32.72 8.60
N VAL A 704 1.79 -31.73 9.34
CA VAL A 704 0.50 -31.77 10.04
C VAL A 704 -0.24 -30.45 9.80
N PRO A 705 -1.50 -30.47 9.36
CA PRO A 705 -2.29 -29.25 9.23
C PRO A 705 -2.57 -28.62 10.59
N ARG A 706 -2.36 -27.30 10.71
CA ARG A 706 -2.73 -26.56 11.93
C ARG A 706 -4.21 -26.76 12.30
N SER A 707 -4.47 -27.26 13.51
CA SER A 707 -5.79 -27.56 14.05
C SER A 707 -6.11 -26.85 15.38
N THR A 708 -5.30 -25.87 15.79
CA THR A 708 -5.53 -25.08 17.03
C THR A 708 -6.91 -24.40 17.02
N GLN A 709 -7.62 -24.40 18.14
CA GLN A 709 -9.00 -23.87 18.26
C GLN A 709 -9.16 -22.46 17.66
N ASP A 710 -8.27 -21.51 17.95
CA ASP A 710 -8.32 -20.15 17.38
C ASP A 710 -8.24 -20.14 15.84
N PHE A 711 -7.43 -21.02 15.25
CA PHE A 711 -7.29 -21.13 13.80
C PHE A 711 -8.57 -21.69 13.17
N LEU A 712 -9.11 -22.76 13.75
CA LEU A 712 -10.36 -23.36 13.29
C LEU A 712 -11.54 -22.39 13.46
N GLY A 713 -11.61 -21.65 14.57
CA GLY A 713 -12.61 -20.59 14.78
C GLY A 713 -12.56 -19.52 13.68
N ASN A 714 -11.38 -18.98 13.37
CA ASN A 714 -11.20 -18.06 12.25
C ASN A 714 -11.57 -18.70 10.88
N LEU A 715 -11.36 -20.00 10.72
CA LEU A 715 -11.78 -20.73 9.52
C LEU A 715 -13.31 -20.82 9.42
N THR A 716 -14.01 -21.12 10.52
CA THR A 716 -15.48 -21.19 10.53
C THR A 716 -16.14 -19.84 10.20
N MET A 717 -15.53 -18.71 10.59
CA MET A 717 -16.01 -17.36 10.21
C MET A 717 -16.07 -17.20 8.67
N LYS A 718 -15.07 -17.73 7.97
CA LYS A 718 -15.01 -17.72 6.50
C LYS A 718 -15.97 -18.73 5.87
N VAL A 719 -16.15 -19.91 6.49
CA VAL A 719 -17.13 -20.91 6.03
C VAL A 719 -18.54 -20.32 6.06
N ASN A 720 -18.94 -19.75 7.19
CA ASN A 720 -20.30 -19.25 7.42
C ASN A 720 -20.75 -18.28 6.31
N LEU A 721 -19.93 -17.26 6.03
CA LEU A 721 -20.22 -16.21 5.05
C LEU A 721 -20.13 -16.68 3.58
N LYS A 722 -19.51 -17.83 3.30
CA LYS A 722 -19.52 -18.43 1.95
C LYS A 722 -20.69 -19.36 1.71
N MET A 723 -21.19 -20.03 2.77
CA MET A 723 -22.16 -21.12 2.62
C MET A 723 -23.60 -20.63 2.50
N ASP A 724 -23.91 -19.44 2.99
CA ASP A 724 -25.28 -18.94 3.03
C ASP A 724 -25.31 -17.41 2.88
N PHE A 725 -26.16 -16.92 1.98
CA PHE A 725 -26.43 -15.49 1.77
C PHE A 725 -27.23 -14.85 2.92
N SER A 726 -27.69 -15.64 3.89
CA SER A 726 -28.29 -15.19 5.16
C SER A 726 -27.37 -15.32 6.37
N ALA A 727 -26.16 -15.82 6.21
CA ALA A 727 -25.22 -15.99 7.31
C ALA A 727 -24.71 -14.63 7.84
N VAL A 728 -24.73 -14.48 9.16
CA VAL A 728 -24.23 -13.32 9.91
C VAL A 728 -23.38 -13.83 11.05
N ASN A 729 -22.07 -13.53 11.04
CA ASN A 729 -21.16 -13.94 12.12
C ASN A 729 -21.45 -13.17 13.41
N GLN A 730 -21.42 -11.84 13.32
CA GLN A 730 -21.75 -10.90 14.40
C GLN A 730 -22.63 -9.77 13.85
N ALA A 731 -23.44 -9.17 14.72
CA ALA A 731 -24.23 -7.98 14.42
C ALA A 731 -23.93 -6.85 15.44
N LEU A 732 -24.29 -5.61 15.12
CA LEU A 732 -24.37 -4.54 16.12
C LEU A 732 -25.57 -4.80 17.04
N ASP A 733 -25.54 -4.28 18.28
CA ASP A 733 -26.77 -4.16 19.06
C ASP A 733 -27.72 -3.15 18.42
N ALA A 734 -29.02 -3.50 18.33
CA ALA A 734 -30.06 -2.63 17.80
C ALA A 734 -30.13 -1.30 18.57
N ASN A 735 -29.96 -1.33 19.89
CA ASN A 735 -29.96 -0.12 20.74
C ASN A 735 -28.68 0.72 20.59
N ALA A 736 -27.62 0.15 20.00
CA ALA A 736 -26.35 0.83 19.72
C ALA A 736 -26.17 1.19 18.24
N LYS A 737 -27.18 0.93 17.40
CA LYS A 737 -27.12 1.18 15.96
C LYS A 737 -27.31 2.67 15.70
N ALA A 738 -26.26 3.35 15.23
CA ALA A 738 -26.32 4.78 14.93
C ALA A 738 -27.42 5.08 13.89
N PRO A 739 -28.21 6.16 14.01
CA PRO A 739 -29.35 6.43 13.12
C PRO A 739 -29.01 6.42 11.62
N ILE A 740 -27.81 6.84 11.25
CA ILE A 740 -27.25 6.79 9.89
C ILE A 740 -27.11 5.37 9.29
N LEU A 741 -27.23 4.31 10.10
CA LEU A 741 -27.26 2.89 9.72
C LEU A 741 -28.67 2.25 9.85
N THR A 742 -29.68 3.03 10.23
CA THR A 742 -31.08 2.59 10.29
C THR A 742 -31.79 2.90 8.96
N ASN A 743 -33.12 2.72 8.88
CA ASN A 743 -33.95 3.09 7.73
C ASN A 743 -33.42 2.61 6.37
N ALA A 744 -33.41 1.28 6.14
CA ALA A 744 -33.03 0.65 4.87
C ALA A 744 -31.77 1.25 4.21
N THR A 745 -30.72 1.54 5.00
CA THR A 745 -29.45 2.04 4.47
C THR A 745 -28.70 0.94 3.73
N MET A 746 -28.13 1.27 2.57
CA MET A 746 -27.20 0.40 1.83
C MET A 746 -25.78 0.98 1.84
N LEU A 747 -24.79 0.14 2.11
CA LEU A 747 -23.38 0.44 1.98
C LEU A 747 -22.82 -0.13 0.66
N LEU A 748 -22.03 0.66 -0.05
CA LEU A 748 -21.26 0.25 -1.23
C LEU A 748 -19.76 0.42 -0.96
N GLY A 749 -18.95 -0.49 -1.49
CA GLY A 749 -17.50 -0.41 -1.50
C GLY A 749 -16.97 -0.50 -2.93
N ILE A 750 -16.00 0.36 -3.27
CA ILE A 750 -15.42 0.46 -4.61
C ILE A 750 -13.89 0.48 -4.51
N ASP A 751 -13.20 -0.38 -5.26
CA ASP A 751 -11.74 -0.39 -5.40
C ASP A 751 -11.34 -0.71 -6.86
N VAL A 752 -10.15 -0.26 -7.27
CA VAL A 752 -9.56 -0.53 -8.58
C VAL A 752 -8.16 -1.12 -8.44
N THR A 753 -7.92 -2.24 -9.12
CA THR A 753 -6.65 -2.95 -9.12
C THR A 753 -5.93 -2.84 -10.45
N HIS A 754 -4.85 -2.07 -10.46
CA HIS A 754 -3.97 -1.92 -11.62
C HIS A 754 -3.00 -3.09 -11.80
N PRO A 755 -2.53 -3.35 -13.03
CA PRO A 755 -1.44 -4.27 -13.30
C PRO A 755 -0.13 -3.80 -12.64
N GLY A 756 0.67 -4.75 -12.15
CA GLY A 756 2.00 -4.46 -11.60
C GLY A 756 3.06 -4.19 -12.69
N SER A 757 4.25 -3.74 -12.30
CA SER A 757 5.40 -3.51 -13.20
C SER A 757 5.94 -4.77 -13.90
N THR A 758 5.42 -5.94 -13.54
CA THR A 758 5.69 -7.25 -14.14
C THR A 758 4.69 -7.65 -15.21
N ALA A 759 3.53 -6.99 -15.30
CA ALA A 759 2.43 -7.36 -16.18
C ALA A 759 2.76 -7.18 -17.68
N MET A 760 1.94 -7.81 -18.53
CA MET A 760 1.96 -7.54 -19.97
C MET A 760 1.73 -6.06 -20.27
N LYS A 761 2.48 -5.49 -21.22
CA LYS A 761 2.34 -4.08 -21.60
C LYS A 761 0.96 -3.87 -22.24
N GLY A 762 0.16 -2.97 -21.66
CA GLY A 762 -1.19 -2.67 -22.13
C GLY A 762 -2.31 -3.47 -21.44
N ALA A 763 -1.99 -4.29 -20.44
CA ALA A 763 -3.02 -4.96 -19.63
C ALA A 763 -4.00 -3.95 -19.01
N PRO A 764 -5.32 -4.19 -19.06
CA PRO A 764 -6.31 -3.31 -18.46
C PRO A 764 -6.33 -3.48 -16.93
N SER A 765 -6.98 -2.54 -16.23
CA SER A 765 -7.20 -2.64 -14.78
C SER A 765 -8.47 -3.45 -14.50
N VAL A 766 -8.73 -3.82 -13.24
CA VAL A 766 -10.02 -4.40 -12.83
C VAL A 766 -10.66 -3.51 -11.77
N ALA A 767 -11.94 -3.19 -11.95
CA ALA A 767 -12.76 -2.55 -10.93
C ALA A 767 -13.55 -3.62 -10.14
N ALA A 768 -13.71 -3.40 -8.84
CA ALA A 768 -14.54 -4.21 -7.96
C ALA A 768 -15.56 -3.35 -7.22
N VAL A 769 -16.84 -3.75 -7.26
CA VAL A 769 -17.93 -3.09 -6.52
C VAL A 769 -18.65 -4.12 -5.65
N VAL A 770 -18.63 -3.90 -4.35
CA VAL A 770 -19.34 -4.69 -3.34
C VAL A 770 -20.49 -3.89 -2.74
N GLY A 771 -21.53 -4.58 -2.26
CA GLY A 771 -22.67 -3.91 -1.63
C GLY A 771 -23.27 -4.76 -0.52
N SER A 772 -23.57 -4.14 0.61
CA SER A 772 -24.31 -4.78 1.70
C SER A 772 -25.74 -5.07 1.24
N VAL A 773 -26.29 -6.22 1.62
CA VAL A 773 -27.62 -6.67 1.14
C VAL A 773 -28.73 -6.60 2.18
N ASP A 774 -28.40 -6.40 3.44
CA ASP A 774 -29.33 -6.26 4.55
C ASP A 774 -28.74 -5.40 5.67
N GLU A 775 -29.57 -5.15 6.69
CA GLU A 775 -29.28 -4.19 7.76
C GLU A 775 -28.25 -4.68 8.80
N GLU A 776 -27.84 -5.94 8.74
CA GLU A 776 -26.76 -6.50 9.57
C GLU A 776 -25.38 -6.28 8.93
N PHE A 777 -25.31 -5.88 7.67
CA PHE A 777 -24.08 -5.55 6.93
C PHE A 777 -23.02 -6.66 6.94
N ALA A 778 -23.45 -7.93 7.01
CA ALA A 778 -22.54 -9.09 7.06
C ALA A 778 -22.25 -9.69 5.68
N GLN A 779 -23.17 -9.52 4.72
CA GLN A 779 -23.17 -10.16 3.42
C GLN A 779 -22.94 -9.14 2.31
N TRP A 780 -21.96 -9.41 1.45
CA TRP A 780 -21.50 -8.51 0.41
C TRP A 780 -21.17 -9.28 -0.88
N PRO A 781 -22.10 -9.41 -1.83
CA PRO A 781 -21.76 -9.86 -3.19
C PRO A 781 -20.84 -8.86 -3.88
N ALA A 782 -20.11 -9.32 -4.90
CA ALA A 782 -19.16 -8.51 -5.65
C ALA A 782 -19.39 -8.60 -7.16
N SER A 783 -19.23 -7.47 -7.86
CA SER A 783 -19.12 -7.40 -9.31
C SER A 783 -17.68 -7.05 -9.64
N LEU A 784 -17.15 -7.71 -10.66
CA LEU A 784 -15.82 -7.51 -11.19
C LEU A 784 -15.97 -7.10 -12.65
N HIS A 785 -15.33 -6.00 -13.05
CA HIS A 785 -15.37 -5.55 -14.44
C HIS A 785 -14.00 -5.10 -14.92
N VAL A 786 -13.72 -5.37 -16.19
CA VAL A 786 -12.55 -4.83 -16.88
C VAL A 786 -12.66 -3.31 -16.89
N ASN A 787 -11.56 -2.63 -16.58
CA ASN A 787 -11.47 -1.18 -16.61
C ASN A 787 -10.42 -0.79 -17.66
N ASP A 788 -10.91 -0.56 -18.88
CA ASP A 788 -10.08 -0.37 -20.06
C ASP A 788 -9.27 0.94 -20.02
N VAL A 789 -8.14 0.91 -20.71
CA VAL A 789 -7.24 2.07 -20.86
C VAL A 789 -7.71 2.88 -22.07
N GLN A 790 -8.11 4.14 -21.86
CA GLN A 790 -8.40 5.06 -22.96
C GLN A 790 -7.11 5.34 -23.74
N LYS A 791 -7.19 5.41 -25.08
CA LYS A 791 -6.03 5.35 -25.99
C LYS A 791 -5.24 6.67 -26.14
N ASP A 792 -5.43 7.65 -25.25
CA ASP A 792 -4.96 9.03 -25.44
C ASP A 792 -3.51 9.26 -25.02
N GLY A 793 -2.60 8.38 -25.47
CA GLY A 793 -1.14 8.54 -25.45
C GLY A 793 -0.45 8.49 -24.08
N GLN A 794 -1.14 8.89 -23.00
CA GLN A 794 -0.58 8.94 -21.66
C GLN A 794 -0.85 7.64 -20.89
N LYS A 795 0.18 7.13 -20.21
CA LYS A 795 0.08 6.00 -19.27
C LYS A 795 -0.52 6.44 -17.94
N GLU A 796 -1.74 6.94 -17.95
CA GLU A 796 -2.51 7.06 -16.71
C GLU A 796 -3.17 5.71 -16.41
N SER A 797 -2.90 5.19 -15.23
CA SER A 797 -3.65 4.05 -14.69
C SER A 797 -5.08 4.52 -14.46
N ASN A 798 -6.02 4.04 -15.28
CA ASN A 798 -7.41 4.48 -15.23
C ASN A 798 -8.04 4.10 -13.88
N GLU A 799 -8.05 5.04 -12.93
CA GLU A 799 -8.77 4.92 -11.65
C GLU A 799 -10.28 4.99 -11.87
N ARG A 800 -10.76 5.78 -12.82
CA ARG A 800 -12.20 5.96 -13.05
C ARG A 800 -12.84 4.63 -13.40
N VAL A 801 -13.85 4.20 -12.65
CA VAL A 801 -14.60 2.98 -12.99
C VAL A 801 -15.53 3.24 -14.18
N VAL A 802 -15.19 2.69 -15.36
CA VAL A 802 -15.91 2.92 -16.63
C VAL A 802 -17.34 2.39 -16.58
N HIS A 803 -17.55 1.17 -16.06
CA HIS A 803 -18.85 0.49 -16.05
C HIS A 803 -19.61 0.61 -14.72
N LEU A 804 -19.34 1.66 -13.94
CA LEU A 804 -19.81 1.78 -12.55
C LEU A 804 -21.33 1.69 -12.41
N ALA A 805 -22.10 2.31 -13.30
CA ALA A 805 -23.57 2.29 -13.26
C ALA A 805 -24.13 0.85 -13.27
N LYS A 806 -23.62 -0.01 -14.16
CA LYS A 806 -24.01 -1.42 -14.25
C LYS A 806 -23.67 -2.19 -12.96
N MET A 807 -22.46 -1.98 -12.44
CA MET A 807 -22.00 -2.68 -11.23
C MET A 807 -22.77 -2.24 -9.96
N VAL A 808 -23.19 -0.98 -9.91
CA VAL A 808 -24.07 -0.43 -8.86
C VAL A 808 -25.49 -0.98 -9.00
N TYR A 809 -26.04 -1.01 -10.21
CA TYR A 809 -27.33 -1.64 -10.52
C TYR A 809 -27.35 -3.12 -10.07
N GLU A 810 -26.30 -3.89 -10.37
CA GLU A 810 -26.19 -5.30 -9.95
C GLU A 810 -26.26 -5.46 -8.42
N ARG A 811 -25.62 -4.57 -7.64
CA ARG A 811 -25.74 -4.55 -6.17
C ARG A 811 -27.10 -4.11 -5.66
N LEU A 812 -27.69 -3.09 -6.28
CA LEU A 812 -29.03 -2.62 -5.91
C LEU A 812 -30.10 -3.66 -6.21
N HIS A 813 -29.94 -4.43 -7.29
CA HIS A 813 -30.79 -5.57 -7.62
C HIS A 813 -30.64 -6.71 -6.58
N ASP A 814 -29.42 -7.01 -6.12
CA ASP A 814 -29.21 -7.96 -5.01
C ASP A 814 -29.89 -7.49 -3.70
N TYR A 815 -29.80 -6.19 -3.37
CA TYR A 815 -30.49 -5.58 -2.22
C TYR A 815 -32.02 -5.64 -2.37
N TYR A 816 -32.55 -5.27 -3.53
CA TYR A 816 -33.99 -5.30 -3.80
C TYR A 816 -34.54 -6.73 -3.74
N SER A 817 -33.83 -7.70 -4.35
CA SER A 817 -34.16 -9.13 -4.29
C SER A 817 -34.25 -9.67 -2.85
N ARG A 818 -33.56 -9.03 -1.91
CA ARG A 818 -33.47 -9.43 -0.51
C ARG A 818 -34.52 -8.74 0.38
N ASN A 819 -34.80 -7.47 0.14
CA ASN A 819 -35.63 -6.63 1.01
C ASN A 819 -37.00 -6.28 0.41
N SER A 820 -37.25 -6.59 -0.86
CA SER A 820 -38.41 -6.12 -1.65
C SER A 820 -38.61 -4.60 -1.61
N LYS A 821 -37.51 -3.86 -1.38
CA LYS A 821 -37.48 -2.40 -1.20
C LYS A 821 -36.17 -1.85 -1.74
N VAL A 822 -36.22 -0.68 -2.39
CA VAL A 822 -35.04 0.12 -2.73
C VAL A 822 -34.50 0.77 -1.44
N PRO A 823 -33.18 0.89 -1.23
CA PRO A 823 -32.66 1.51 -0.01
C PRO A 823 -33.11 2.97 0.11
N ASP A 824 -33.43 3.42 1.33
CA ASP A 824 -33.82 4.83 1.58
C ASP A 824 -32.62 5.77 1.52
N LYS A 825 -31.39 5.23 1.60
CA LYS A 825 -30.13 5.98 1.62
C LYS A 825 -28.96 5.10 1.20
N ILE A 826 -28.01 5.66 0.46
CA ILE A 826 -26.80 4.96 -0.02
C ILE A 826 -25.55 5.62 0.58
N ILE A 827 -24.58 4.81 1.03
CA ILE A 827 -23.30 5.27 1.56
C ILE A 827 -22.19 4.53 0.81
N VAL A 828 -21.31 5.27 0.14
CA VAL A 828 -20.27 4.74 -0.74
C VAL A 828 -18.91 4.98 -0.12
N TYR A 829 -18.11 3.92 0.03
CA TYR A 829 -16.70 3.99 0.38
C TYR A 829 -15.83 3.66 -0.84
N ARG A 830 -15.13 4.66 -1.36
CA ARG A 830 -14.19 4.55 -2.47
C ARG A 830 -12.76 4.47 -1.95
N ASP A 831 -12.07 3.36 -2.19
CA ASP A 831 -10.63 3.23 -1.92
C ASP A 831 -9.82 3.68 -3.17
N GLY A 832 -8.50 3.52 -3.15
CA GLY A 832 -7.61 3.71 -4.31
C GLY A 832 -7.22 5.16 -4.62
N LEU A 833 -8.15 6.11 -4.50
CA LEU A 833 -7.96 7.48 -4.97
C LEU A 833 -6.88 8.29 -4.24
N SER A 834 -6.18 9.10 -5.02
CA SER A 834 -5.35 10.22 -4.54
C SER A 834 -6.12 11.55 -4.57
N GLU A 835 -5.61 12.57 -3.88
CA GLU A 835 -6.26 13.89 -3.73
C GLU A 835 -6.64 14.54 -5.07
N GLY A 836 -5.75 14.51 -6.06
CA GLY A 836 -6.01 15.03 -7.41
C GLY A 836 -7.02 14.23 -8.25
N GLN A 837 -7.58 13.14 -7.72
CA GLN A 837 -8.62 12.33 -8.38
C GLN A 837 -9.99 12.46 -7.70
N PHE A 838 -10.09 13.22 -6.61
CA PHE A 838 -11.35 13.43 -5.90
C PHE A 838 -12.40 14.12 -6.77
N GLU A 839 -12.00 15.12 -7.57
CA GLU A 839 -12.93 15.84 -8.45
C GLU A 839 -13.49 14.94 -9.55
N MET A 840 -12.69 14.02 -10.10
CA MET A 840 -13.16 12.99 -11.04
C MET A 840 -14.21 12.08 -10.38
N CYS A 841 -14.02 11.70 -9.12
CA CYS A 841 -14.99 10.89 -8.39
C CYS A 841 -16.34 11.64 -8.21
N LYS A 842 -16.28 12.94 -7.89
CA LYS A 842 -17.48 13.80 -7.80
C LYS A 842 -18.18 14.03 -9.13
N THR A 843 -17.44 14.32 -10.19
CA THR A 843 -17.99 14.73 -11.50
C THR A 843 -18.35 13.55 -12.40
N MET A 844 -17.73 12.39 -12.22
CA MET A 844 -17.88 11.23 -13.12
C MET A 844 -18.42 9.97 -12.42
N GLU A 845 -17.91 9.61 -11.23
CA GLU A 845 -18.34 8.39 -10.53
C GLU A 845 -19.70 8.57 -9.82
N LEU A 846 -19.94 9.72 -9.16
CA LEU A 846 -21.23 10.01 -8.51
C LEU A 846 -22.43 10.02 -9.48
N PRO A 847 -22.39 10.66 -10.67
CA PRO A 847 -23.45 10.52 -11.66
C PRO A 847 -23.64 9.07 -12.14
N ALA A 848 -22.58 8.28 -12.27
CA ALA A 848 -22.69 6.87 -12.64
C ALA A 848 -23.36 6.03 -11.53
N ILE A 849 -23.12 6.33 -10.25
CA ILE A 849 -23.85 5.71 -9.12
C ILE A 849 -25.35 6.04 -9.21
N ARG A 850 -25.72 7.31 -9.44
CA ARG A 850 -27.13 7.74 -9.65
C ARG A 850 -27.76 7.09 -10.88
N ALA A 851 -27.00 6.87 -11.95
CA ALA A 851 -27.46 6.15 -13.14
C ALA A 851 -27.77 4.67 -12.83
N GLY A 852 -26.95 4.00 -12.03
CA GLY A 852 -27.22 2.63 -11.56
C GLY A 852 -28.50 2.51 -10.72
N VAL A 853 -28.81 3.52 -9.91
CA VAL A 853 -30.12 3.61 -9.21
C VAL A 853 -31.25 3.80 -10.22
N SER A 854 -31.10 4.73 -11.15
CA SER A 854 -32.12 5.04 -12.16
C SER A 854 -32.47 3.81 -13.02
N GLN A 855 -31.46 3.02 -13.40
CA GLN A 855 -31.63 1.77 -14.14
C GLN A 855 -32.47 0.73 -13.38
N LEU A 856 -32.31 0.62 -12.05
CA LEU A 856 -33.16 -0.27 -11.25
C LEU A 856 -34.62 0.22 -11.25
N LEU A 857 -34.84 1.53 -11.07
CA LEU A 857 -36.20 2.09 -11.02
C LEU A 857 -36.96 1.91 -12.33
N GLU A 858 -36.27 2.10 -13.46
CA GLU A 858 -36.78 1.81 -14.80
C GLU A 858 -37.16 0.33 -14.95
N GLN A 859 -36.27 -0.60 -14.58
CA GLN A 859 -36.53 -2.03 -14.62
C GLN A 859 -37.73 -2.44 -13.75
N LEU A 860 -37.87 -1.85 -12.56
CA LEU A 860 -38.99 -2.05 -11.65
C LEU A 860 -40.29 -1.36 -12.11
N ARG A 861 -40.27 -0.66 -13.25
CA ARG A 861 -41.39 0.13 -13.80
C ARG A 861 -41.93 1.15 -12.78
N MET A 862 -41.04 1.73 -11.99
CA MET A 862 -41.36 2.81 -11.03
C MET A 862 -41.11 4.16 -11.73
N PRO A 863 -42.14 4.84 -12.26
CA PRO A 863 -41.95 6.01 -13.11
C PRO A 863 -41.43 7.22 -12.33
N SER A 864 -40.25 7.72 -12.71
CA SER A 864 -39.58 8.89 -12.11
C SER A 864 -40.33 10.24 -12.21
N ARG A 865 -41.56 10.27 -12.74
CA ARG A 865 -42.33 11.50 -12.97
C ARG A 865 -43.79 11.50 -12.48
N THR A 866 -44.34 10.38 -12.01
CA THR A 866 -45.78 10.28 -11.68
C THR A 866 -46.09 9.69 -10.30
N ASN A 867 -45.07 9.41 -9.48
CA ASN A 867 -45.21 9.10 -8.06
C ASN A 867 -44.10 9.81 -7.27
N ASN A 868 -44.32 10.05 -5.97
CA ASN A 868 -43.42 10.78 -5.06
C ASN A 868 -42.10 10.04 -4.73
N PHE A 869 -41.53 9.28 -5.67
CA PHE A 869 -40.26 8.58 -5.47
C PHE A 869 -39.08 9.55 -5.56
N LYS A 870 -38.39 9.74 -4.43
CA LYS A 870 -37.19 10.56 -4.32
C LYS A 870 -35.94 9.70 -4.51
N MET A 871 -34.98 10.19 -5.31
CA MET A 871 -33.64 9.59 -5.40
C MET A 871 -33.07 9.38 -3.98
N PRO A 872 -32.63 8.16 -3.60
CA PRO A 872 -32.03 7.91 -2.30
C PRO A 872 -30.80 8.81 -2.11
N PRO A 873 -30.72 9.63 -1.05
CA PRO A 873 -29.59 10.50 -0.84
C PRO A 873 -28.29 9.69 -0.65
N ILE A 874 -27.21 10.21 -1.23
CA ILE A 874 -25.89 9.60 -1.26
C ILE A 874 -24.95 10.30 -0.27
N ILE A 875 -24.16 9.51 0.46
CA ILE A 875 -22.92 9.98 1.07
C ILE A 875 -21.75 9.29 0.36
N LEU A 876 -20.84 10.07 -0.23
CA LEU A 876 -19.66 9.57 -0.94
C LEU A 876 -18.40 9.88 -0.13
N ILE A 877 -17.69 8.82 0.29
CA ILE A 877 -16.53 8.90 1.18
C ILE A 877 -15.32 8.22 0.52
N CYS A 878 -14.23 8.94 0.34
CA CYS A 878 -12.94 8.36 -0.06
C CYS A 878 -12.17 7.87 1.18
N ALA A 879 -11.67 6.63 1.13
CA ALA A 879 -10.92 6.00 2.21
C ALA A 879 -9.42 5.89 1.86
N VAL A 880 -8.64 6.91 2.19
CA VAL A 880 -7.21 6.98 1.87
C VAL A 880 -6.38 6.25 2.92
N LYS A 881 -6.15 4.96 2.72
CA LYS A 881 -5.38 4.08 3.62
C LYS A 881 -3.84 4.17 3.50
N ARG A 882 -3.31 4.87 2.48
CA ARG A 882 -1.86 4.95 2.15
C ARG A 882 -1.36 6.40 2.12
N HIS A 883 -1.26 7.03 3.29
CA HIS A 883 -0.67 8.38 3.44
C HIS A 883 0.49 8.43 4.44
N HIS A 884 1.11 9.61 4.55
CA HIS A 884 2.25 9.88 5.43
C HIS A 884 1.88 10.29 6.87
N THR A 885 0.64 10.71 7.16
CA THR A 885 0.19 11.04 8.52
C THR A 885 0.41 9.90 9.52
N ARG A 886 1.07 10.20 10.64
CA ARG A 886 1.24 9.37 11.84
C ARG A 886 0.86 10.18 13.06
N LEU A 887 0.40 9.47 14.10
CA LEU A 887 0.05 10.04 15.40
C LEU A 887 0.92 9.38 16.48
N PHE A 888 1.41 10.17 17.42
CA PHE A 888 2.31 9.75 18.50
C PHE A 888 1.79 10.23 19.87
N PRO A 889 2.09 9.53 20.97
CA PRO A 889 1.84 10.06 22.31
C PRO A 889 2.63 11.36 22.54
N VAL A 890 2.02 12.26 23.30
CA VAL A 890 2.72 13.37 23.98
C VAL A 890 3.46 12.80 25.19
N ASP A 891 4.55 13.42 25.63
CA ASP A 891 5.48 12.77 26.58
C ASP A 891 4.85 12.37 27.91
N ASN A 892 3.95 13.19 28.44
CA ASN A 892 3.22 12.89 29.68
C ASN A 892 2.10 11.83 29.51
N ALA A 893 1.74 11.45 28.28
CA ALA A 893 0.68 10.49 27.95
C ALA A 893 1.20 9.18 27.35
N GLN A 894 2.53 8.95 27.31
CA GLN A 894 3.11 7.72 26.73
C GLN A 894 2.59 6.43 27.41
N ASN A 895 2.18 6.52 28.68
CA ASN A 895 1.63 5.44 29.49
C ASN A 895 0.14 5.62 29.83
N ASP A 896 -0.57 6.56 29.17
CA ASP A 896 -1.99 6.78 29.43
C ASP A 896 -2.84 5.67 28.81
N SER A 897 -3.37 4.78 29.64
CA SER A 897 -4.20 3.64 29.23
C SER A 897 -5.54 4.01 28.56
N LEU A 898 -5.98 5.27 28.64
CA LEU A 898 -7.19 5.78 27.96
C LEU A 898 -6.89 6.24 26.53
N LEU A 899 -5.63 6.56 26.23
CA LEU A 899 -5.18 7.06 24.92
C LEU A 899 -4.33 6.03 24.16
N ILE A 900 -3.54 5.22 24.88
CA ILE A 900 -2.46 4.40 24.33
C ILE A 900 -2.67 2.90 24.59
N GLY A 901 -2.41 2.09 23.56
CA GLY A 901 -2.59 0.65 23.58
C GLY A 901 -1.53 -0.14 24.34
N HIS A 902 -1.96 -1.10 25.16
CA HIS A 902 -1.07 -2.17 25.65
C HIS A 902 -0.82 -3.21 24.56
N GLY A 903 0.41 -3.69 24.41
CA GLY A 903 0.70 -4.86 23.56
C GLY A 903 2.00 -4.82 22.75
N GLY A 904 3.15 -4.60 23.40
CA GLY A 904 4.42 -5.05 22.86
C GLY A 904 4.60 -6.57 22.96
N ILE A 905 5.73 -7.10 22.47
CA ILE A 905 6.17 -8.45 22.84
C ILE A 905 6.38 -8.44 24.36
N PRO A 906 5.69 -9.29 25.15
CA PRO A 906 5.87 -9.30 26.59
C PRO A 906 7.29 -9.78 26.92
N ARG A 907 8.16 -8.86 27.36
CA ARG A 907 9.27 -9.25 28.22
C ARG A 907 8.63 -9.79 29.50
N ARG A 908 9.09 -10.96 29.95
CA ARG A 908 8.56 -11.67 31.13
C ARG A 908 8.32 -10.66 32.26
N ASN A 909 7.06 -10.55 32.70
CA ASN A 909 6.58 -9.78 33.84
C ASN A 909 6.35 -8.27 33.69
N ASN A 910 6.11 -7.70 32.48
CA ASN A 910 5.40 -6.41 32.42
C ASN A 910 4.57 -6.16 31.15
N ALA A 911 3.40 -5.51 31.31
CA ALA A 911 2.41 -5.28 30.24
C ALA A 911 2.77 -4.08 29.34
N SER A 912 3.90 -4.18 28.64
CA SER A 912 4.48 -3.11 27.80
C SER A 912 3.48 -2.49 26.82
N TYR A 913 3.34 -1.17 26.88
CA TYR A 913 2.60 -0.37 25.90
C TYR A 913 3.23 -0.53 24.51
N ASN A 914 2.37 -0.63 23.48
CA ASN A 914 2.83 -0.55 22.09
C ASN A 914 3.02 0.91 21.62
N HIS A 915 2.70 1.88 22.48
CA HIS A 915 2.74 3.33 22.28
C HIS A 915 1.89 3.85 21.12
N ASN A 916 0.97 3.03 20.59
CA ASN A 916 0.06 3.42 19.52
C ASN A 916 -1.25 3.97 20.10
N PRO A 917 -1.89 4.94 19.44
CA PRO A 917 -3.24 5.35 19.78
C PRO A 917 -4.22 4.17 19.79
N LEU A 918 -5.19 4.21 20.69
CA LEU A 918 -6.22 3.18 20.80
C LEU A 918 -7.22 3.20 19.62
N PRO A 919 -7.87 2.06 19.34
CA PRO A 919 -9.08 2.02 18.52
C PRO A 919 -10.09 3.08 18.97
N GLY A 920 -10.67 3.80 18.01
CA GLY A 920 -11.60 4.90 18.25
C GLY A 920 -10.94 6.28 18.37
N THR A 921 -9.61 6.41 18.24
CA THR A 921 -8.98 7.74 18.16
C THR A 921 -9.37 8.41 16.83
N LEU A 922 -10.15 9.49 16.94
CA LEU A 922 -10.58 10.36 15.85
C LEU A 922 -9.82 11.71 15.93
N VAL A 923 -9.30 12.18 14.81
CA VAL A 923 -8.79 13.55 14.62
C VAL A 923 -9.56 14.18 13.47
N ASN A 924 -10.34 15.21 13.77
CA ASN A 924 -11.27 15.89 12.86
C ASN A 924 -10.91 17.37 12.59
N SER A 925 -9.82 17.86 13.18
CA SER A 925 -9.39 19.27 13.10
C SER A 925 -7.86 19.37 13.04
N HIS A 926 -7.34 20.59 12.88
CA HIS A 926 -5.91 20.99 12.89
C HIS A 926 -5.04 20.43 11.75
N ILE A 927 -5.24 19.18 11.32
CA ILE A 927 -4.47 18.53 10.23
C ILE A 927 -5.36 17.99 9.09
N THR A 928 -6.66 18.28 9.17
CA THR A 928 -7.70 17.98 8.18
C THR A 928 -7.82 19.13 7.17
N TYR A 929 -8.54 18.96 6.05
CA TYR A 929 -8.78 20.04 5.09
C TYR A 929 -9.66 21.15 5.68
N GLY A 930 -10.51 20.83 6.66
CA GLY A 930 -11.42 21.76 7.34
C GLY A 930 -12.88 21.56 6.95
N GLU A 931 -13.74 22.51 7.34
CA GLU A 931 -15.16 22.59 6.93
C GLU A 931 -15.99 21.29 7.11
N ASN A 932 -15.63 20.45 8.10
CA ASN A 932 -16.23 19.13 8.31
C ASN A 932 -16.12 18.15 7.11
N LYS A 933 -15.20 18.40 6.16
CA LYS A 933 -15.04 17.59 4.93
C LYS A 933 -14.24 16.31 5.12
N ASP A 934 -13.36 16.20 6.12
CA ASP A 934 -12.50 15.02 6.28
C ASP A 934 -12.02 14.76 7.72
N PHE A 935 -11.69 13.51 8.02
CA PHE A 935 -11.21 13.09 9.33
C PHE A 935 -10.22 11.91 9.26
N PHE A 936 -9.33 11.82 10.23
CA PHE A 936 -8.43 10.68 10.45
C PHE A 936 -8.97 9.78 11.55
N LEU A 937 -9.08 8.47 11.31
CA LEU A 937 -9.57 7.50 12.29
C LEU A 937 -8.59 6.33 12.46
N ILE A 938 -8.19 6.08 13.72
CA ILE A 938 -7.54 4.83 14.14
C ILE A 938 -8.65 3.89 14.62
N SER A 939 -9.23 3.08 13.74
CA SER A 939 -10.28 2.12 14.12
C SER A 939 -9.72 0.79 14.65
N GLN A 940 -8.44 0.48 14.41
CA GLN A 940 -7.81 -0.82 14.70
C GLN A 940 -6.70 -0.74 15.76
N LYS A 941 -6.47 -1.86 16.45
CA LYS A 941 -5.27 -2.02 17.29
C LYS A 941 -4.08 -2.42 16.41
N ALA A 942 -3.13 -1.51 16.25
CA ALA A 942 -1.83 -1.82 15.66
C ALA A 942 -1.10 -2.92 16.47
N ILE A 943 -0.80 -4.04 15.83
CA ILE A 943 -0.09 -5.18 16.46
C ILE A 943 1.42 -4.91 16.50
N GLN A 944 1.95 -4.26 15.47
CA GLN A 944 3.37 -4.04 15.28
C GLN A 944 3.58 -2.71 14.55
N GLY A 945 4.70 -2.04 14.83
CA GLY A 945 5.06 -0.79 14.18
C GLY A 945 4.29 0.43 14.70
N THR A 946 4.20 1.46 13.86
CA THR A 946 3.43 2.69 14.09
C THR A 946 2.14 2.62 13.30
N ALA A 947 1.02 2.90 13.96
CA ALA A 947 -0.31 2.89 13.39
C ALA A 947 -0.41 3.91 12.26
N ARG A 948 -1.15 3.53 11.23
CA ARG A 948 -1.63 4.45 10.21
C ARG A 948 -3.11 4.68 10.51
N PRO A 949 -3.55 5.91 10.80
CA PRO A 949 -4.97 6.22 10.69
C PRO A 949 -5.38 6.02 9.23
N THR A 950 -6.67 5.80 9.00
CA THR A 950 -7.25 5.96 7.66
C THR A 950 -7.83 7.37 7.59
N HIS A 951 -7.50 8.08 6.52
CA HIS A 951 -8.05 9.39 6.21
C HIS A 951 -9.32 9.21 5.39
N TYR A 952 -10.45 9.66 5.92
CA TYR A 952 -11.75 9.61 5.27
C TYR A 952 -12.11 11.01 4.80
N VAL A 953 -12.34 11.17 3.49
CA VAL A 953 -12.71 12.44 2.88
C VAL A 953 -14.14 12.32 2.36
N ILE A 954 -15.05 13.09 2.94
CA ILE A 954 -16.45 13.18 2.54
C ILE A 954 -16.48 14.08 1.30
N LEU A 955 -16.62 13.46 0.12
CA LEU A 955 -16.73 14.19 -1.14
C LEU A 955 -18.12 14.77 -1.32
N GLU A 956 -19.16 14.00 -0.97
CA GLU A 956 -20.56 14.40 -1.09
C GLU A 956 -21.36 13.89 0.11
N ASN A 957 -22.34 14.67 0.57
CA ASN A 957 -23.24 14.30 1.66
C ASN A 957 -24.61 14.95 1.44
N GLU A 958 -25.52 14.22 0.80
CA GLU A 958 -26.89 14.68 0.50
C GLU A 958 -27.84 14.56 1.71
N THR A 959 -27.30 14.55 2.94
CA THR A 959 -28.07 14.35 4.18
C THR A 959 -27.67 15.27 5.32
N SER A 960 -28.53 15.35 6.34
CA SER A 960 -28.30 16.14 7.56
C SER A 960 -27.30 15.52 8.55
N PHE A 961 -26.63 14.41 8.21
CA PHE A 961 -25.68 13.78 9.13
C PHE A 961 -24.34 14.52 9.14
N ASP A 962 -23.86 14.85 10.34
CA ASP A 962 -22.58 15.54 10.53
C ASP A 962 -21.36 14.61 10.40
N GLN A 963 -20.17 15.22 10.28
CA GLN A 963 -18.91 14.48 10.15
C GLN A 963 -18.62 13.55 11.34
N ASN A 964 -18.95 13.94 12.58
CA ASN A 964 -18.73 13.12 13.77
C ASN A 964 -19.70 11.93 13.81
N GLN A 965 -20.92 12.07 13.32
CA GLN A 965 -21.87 10.98 13.11
C GLN A 965 -21.38 10.01 12.04
N ILE A 966 -20.86 10.51 10.91
CA ILE A 966 -20.21 9.71 9.86
C ILE A 966 -18.96 9.00 10.39
N ALA A 967 -18.15 9.65 11.22
CA ALA A 967 -16.97 9.05 11.85
C ALA A 967 -17.33 7.95 12.86
N ARG A 968 -18.33 8.18 13.73
CA ARG A 968 -18.88 7.16 14.64
C ARG A 968 -19.42 5.94 13.90
N MET A 969 -20.21 6.16 12.84
CA MET A 969 -20.67 5.09 11.96
C MET A 969 -19.50 4.30 11.37
N THR A 970 -18.53 5.00 10.78
CA THR A 970 -17.35 4.39 10.16
C THR A 970 -16.58 3.54 11.18
N HIS A 971 -16.44 4.03 12.41
CA HIS A 971 -15.84 3.29 13.50
C HIS A 971 -16.63 2.02 13.86
N ASN A 972 -17.95 2.12 14.03
CA ASN A 972 -18.80 0.97 14.34
C ASN A 972 -18.76 -0.10 13.26
N LEU A 973 -18.80 0.30 11.98
CA LEU A 973 -18.69 -0.61 10.84
C LEU A 973 -17.38 -1.41 10.87
N CYS A 974 -16.26 -0.84 11.30
CA CYS A 974 -14.98 -1.56 11.41
C CYS A 974 -15.02 -2.81 12.33
N TYR A 975 -16.03 -2.98 13.18
CA TYR A 975 -16.22 -4.17 14.02
C TYR A 975 -17.03 -5.29 13.32
N LEU A 976 -17.66 -5.02 12.19
CA LEU A 976 -18.46 -5.97 11.41
C LEU A 976 -17.65 -6.75 10.36
N PHE A 977 -16.32 -6.63 10.36
CA PHE A 977 -15.49 -7.36 9.41
C PHE A 977 -15.50 -8.86 9.70
N GLY A 978 -16.29 -9.60 8.92
CA GLY A 978 -16.68 -10.97 9.18
C GLY A 978 -15.60 -12.05 9.10
N ARG A 979 -14.31 -11.73 8.95
CA ARG A 979 -13.21 -12.73 8.97
C ARG A 979 -12.26 -12.63 10.16
N ALA A 980 -12.56 -11.79 11.16
CA ALA A 980 -11.76 -11.68 12.38
C ALA A 980 -12.60 -11.18 13.56
N THR A 981 -12.28 -11.62 14.79
CA THR A 981 -12.86 -11.06 16.02
C THR A 981 -12.16 -9.78 16.48
N ARG A 982 -11.90 -8.86 15.53
CA ARG A 982 -11.12 -7.64 15.74
C ARG A 982 -11.60 -6.52 14.82
N SER A 983 -11.60 -5.30 15.33
CA SER A 983 -11.81 -4.10 14.53
C SER A 983 -10.66 -3.88 13.53
N VAL A 984 -11.02 -3.53 12.29
CA VAL A 984 -10.10 -3.30 11.16
C VAL A 984 -9.86 -1.82 10.88
N GLY A 985 -8.73 -1.51 10.24
CA GLY A 985 -8.25 -0.13 10.05
C GLY A 985 -8.98 0.72 9.01
N VAL A 986 -9.76 0.08 8.15
CA VAL A 986 -10.53 0.69 7.08
C VAL A 986 -11.96 0.13 7.15
N CYS A 987 -12.95 0.89 6.66
CA CYS A 987 -14.35 0.46 6.65
C CYS A 987 -14.47 -0.88 5.90
N PRO A 988 -15.25 -1.88 6.38
CA PRO A 988 -15.40 -3.14 5.68
C PRO A 988 -15.92 -3.00 4.26
N ALA A 989 -16.70 -1.98 3.92
CA ALA A 989 -17.10 -1.71 2.54
C ALA A 989 -15.90 -1.63 1.59
N ALA A 990 -14.96 -0.71 1.87
CA ALA A 990 -13.71 -0.61 1.12
C ALA A 990 -12.83 -1.86 1.27
N TYR A 991 -12.76 -2.46 2.48
CA TYR A 991 -11.95 -3.67 2.69
C TYR A 991 -12.48 -4.89 1.92
N TYR A 992 -13.78 -4.97 1.68
CA TYR A 992 -14.39 -6.04 0.90
C TYR A 992 -14.21 -5.80 -0.61
N ALA A 993 -14.25 -4.55 -1.07
CA ALA A 993 -13.86 -4.18 -2.43
C ALA A 993 -12.41 -4.56 -2.73
N ASP A 994 -11.48 -4.21 -1.81
CA ASP A 994 -10.07 -4.63 -1.82
C ASP A 994 -9.92 -6.15 -2.03
N LEU A 995 -10.69 -6.96 -1.29
CA LEU A 995 -10.57 -8.42 -1.34
C LEU A 995 -11.19 -9.01 -2.62
N ALA A 996 -12.23 -8.38 -3.17
CA ALA A 996 -12.78 -8.73 -4.48
C ALA A 996 -11.79 -8.37 -5.61
N ALA A 997 -11.15 -7.21 -5.54
CA ALA A 997 -10.10 -6.79 -6.46
C ALA A 997 -8.83 -7.67 -6.36
N ASP A 998 -8.38 -8.02 -5.15
CA ASP A 998 -7.30 -8.98 -4.93
C ASP A 998 -7.67 -10.38 -5.45
N ARG A 999 -8.93 -10.80 -5.33
CA ARG A 999 -9.40 -12.05 -5.93
C ARG A 999 -9.38 -11.99 -7.46
N ALA A 1000 -9.75 -10.85 -8.06
CA ALA A 1000 -9.66 -10.66 -9.51
C ALA A 1000 -8.23 -10.83 -10.04
N ARG A 1001 -7.21 -10.36 -9.30
CA ARG A 1001 -5.79 -10.58 -9.63
C ARG A 1001 -5.42 -12.07 -9.78
N CYS A 1002 -6.13 -13.00 -9.13
CA CYS A 1002 -5.92 -14.43 -9.31
C CYS A 1002 -6.49 -14.96 -10.64
N TYR A 1003 -7.61 -14.40 -11.10
CA TYR A 1003 -8.23 -14.79 -12.36
C TYR A 1003 -7.38 -14.33 -13.56
N VAL A 1004 -6.96 -13.07 -13.57
CA VAL A 1004 -6.15 -12.46 -14.65
C VAL A 1004 -4.62 -12.56 -14.41
N ARG A 1005 -4.20 -13.53 -13.58
CA ARG A 1005 -2.80 -13.66 -13.15
C ARG A 1005 -1.82 -13.93 -14.30
N ASN A 1006 -2.26 -14.68 -15.31
CA ASN A 1006 -1.56 -14.89 -16.57
C ASN A 1006 -1.15 -13.59 -17.28
N VAL A 1007 -1.96 -12.53 -17.16
CA VAL A 1007 -1.70 -11.20 -17.75
C VAL A 1007 -0.91 -10.29 -16.80
N TYR A 1008 -1.18 -10.37 -15.49
CA TYR A 1008 -0.55 -9.52 -14.47
C TYR A 1008 0.84 -10.02 -14.01
N SER A 1009 1.15 -11.30 -14.22
CA SER A 1009 2.43 -11.94 -13.90
C SER A 1009 2.77 -13.00 -14.96
N PRO A 1010 2.95 -12.58 -16.24
CA PRO A 1010 3.18 -13.48 -17.35
C PRO A 1010 4.57 -14.13 -17.28
N VAL A 1011 4.67 -15.32 -17.88
CA VAL A 1011 5.94 -16.04 -18.11
C VAL A 1011 6.87 -15.23 -19.01
N ASN A 1012 6.31 -14.77 -20.12
CA ASN A 1012 6.99 -14.04 -21.19
C ASN A 1012 6.39 -12.64 -21.29
N ARG A 1013 7.24 -11.61 -21.38
CA ARG A 1013 6.80 -10.21 -21.42
C ARG A 1013 6.41 -9.76 -22.84
N ILE A 1014 5.42 -10.45 -23.41
CA ILE A 1014 4.76 -10.03 -24.65
C ILE A 1014 3.73 -8.91 -24.39
N PRO A 1015 3.36 -8.11 -25.40
CA PRO A 1015 2.26 -7.15 -25.29
C PRO A 1015 0.92 -7.83 -25.00
N TYR A 1016 0.00 -7.09 -24.36
CA TYR A 1016 -1.36 -7.54 -24.18
C TYR A 1016 -2.21 -7.22 -25.43
N GLU A 1017 -2.77 -8.26 -26.04
CA GLU A 1017 -3.80 -8.19 -27.08
C GLU A 1017 -5.08 -8.90 -26.61
N ALA A 1018 -6.20 -8.20 -26.61
CA ALA A 1018 -7.46 -8.68 -26.03
C ALA A 1018 -8.05 -9.94 -26.71
N GLY A 1019 -7.74 -10.15 -28.00
CA GLY A 1019 -8.14 -11.35 -28.73
C GLY A 1019 -7.23 -12.57 -28.52
N GLN A 1020 -6.02 -12.38 -27.99
CA GLN A 1020 -5.06 -13.46 -27.76
C GLN A 1020 -4.98 -13.89 -26.28
N HIS A 1021 -5.17 -12.96 -25.34
CA HIS A 1021 -5.06 -13.25 -23.90
C HIS A 1021 -6.41 -13.20 -23.20
N ALA A 1022 -6.85 -14.36 -22.70
CA ALA A 1022 -8.06 -14.46 -21.90
C ALA A 1022 -7.98 -13.60 -20.62
N PHE A 1023 -8.80 -12.55 -20.55
CA PHE A 1023 -8.97 -11.67 -19.40
C PHE A 1023 -10.33 -11.94 -18.74
N ASN A 1024 -10.49 -13.15 -18.19
CA ASN A 1024 -11.78 -13.65 -17.72
C ASN A 1024 -12.06 -13.27 -16.25
N LEU A 1025 -13.12 -12.48 -16.03
CA LEU A 1025 -13.62 -12.10 -14.70
C LEU A 1025 -14.98 -12.74 -14.35
N HIS A 1026 -15.50 -13.64 -15.18
CA HIS A 1026 -16.75 -14.36 -14.93
C HIS A 1026 -16.69 -15.13 -13.60
N ILE A 1027 -17.78 -15.11 -12.84
CA ILE A 1027 -17.99 -15.91 -11.62
C ILE A 1027 -19.16 -16.84 -11.90
N HIS A 1028 -19.02 -18.11 -11.55
CA HIS A 1028 -20.04 -19.12 -11.77
C HIS A 1028 -21.35 -18.75 -11.05
N GLU A 1029 -22.49 -19.05 -11.67
CA GLU A 1029 -23.83 -18.70 -11.21
C GLU A 1029 -24.10 -19.09 -9.74
N ASP A 1030 -23.80 -20.35 -9.35
CA ASP A 1030 -23.85 -20.86 -7.96
C ASP A 1030 -23.13 -20.00 -6.90
N LEU A 1031 -22.15 -19.17 -7.31
CA LEU A 1031 -21.30 -18.39 -6.42
C LEU A 1031 -21.47 -16.87 -6.58
N LYS A 1032 -22.14 -16.38 -7.63
CA LYS A 1032 -22.22 -14.93 -7.93
C LYS A 1032 -22.84 -14.07 -6.82
N LYS A 1033 -23.76 -14.64 -6.04
CA LYS A 1033 -24.40 -13.99 -4.88
C LYS A 1033 -23.69 -14.27 -3.55
N THR A 1034 -22.56 -14.98 -3.55
CA THR A 1034 -21.81 -15.36 -2.33
C THR A 1034 -20.61 -14.45 -2.11
N MET A 1035 -20.09 -14.41 -0.89
CA MET A 1035 -18.79 -13.79 -0.59
C MET A 1035 -17.61 -14.68 -1.06
N PHE A 1036 -17.61 -15.14 -2.32
CA PHE A 1036 -16.59 -16.06 -2.87
C PHE A 1036 -15.15 -15.62 -2.58
N TYR A 1037 -14.93 -14.30 -2.59
CA TYR A 1037 -13.65 -13.64 -2.41
C TYR A 1037 -13.10 -13.66 -0.96
N ILE A 1038 -13.91 -13.98 0.07
CA ILE A 1038 -13.49 -13.86 1.49
C ILE A 1038 -12.40 -14.84 1.96
#